data_AF-F4Q609-F1
#
_entry.id   AF-F4Q609-F1
#
_cell.length_a   1.000
_cell.length_b   1.000
_cell.length_c   1.000
_cell.angle_alpha   90.00
_cell.angle_beta   90.00
_cell.angle_gamma   90.00
#
_symmetry.space_group_name_H-M   'P 1'
#
loop_
_entity.id
_entity.type
_entity.pdbx_description
1 polymer ?
#
loop_
_entity_poly.entity_id
_entity_poly.type
_entity_poly.pdbx_seq_one_letter_code
_entity_poly.pdbx_strand_id
1 'polypeptide(L)'
;MSLLLQLSNLLLLQIISDIDDNGDIVCLLLTCKKLYNNSSLKRSIRFKGIEVISGYGEISKKLKATATQFKLLSFKDIYENSIPYHHVILPADHQSDNQNDSLVEYPQWIQQRISIADRVDKSNITNVLVRDYQAKSIQSLYDEIPSIETLLFNKPNQTQLLLDLGSISLLPRLQRLGVYAHDAIIGPHPTLKSLDLYIDTKHSLIDLQLTKLVSLKQLTLTDAVSGIGNGLFPSSLTSLTLTLTELPPRDTFYSLKSLVTLYFRMDRNLTDTEVEHPFIDLENLSTLKTLSISDSNHSTQVVKSYISISVPPSIKFLNFWSICLKIMPTQSTTATTTILMPQLETLYVQQRSLIEDNICLGSCPSLKKIVIGNCFKPMPSNIIFPSTIERIGIDKQCEQECTILGQVVFPPSLTHLTIFGMSCESVQKLPESLVNLKQMINQSPESLPRDLKKLMLEVEWRAPLEHLELPSSCPPNLETLDLLQIKGNITINKIPPTIKYLSIVLPTKLNIGLNTSPVYSISSKITSIDITQPQWLPQNTTHLTINVNNATKYPLLFRLDQVINHTNVRYLSISISTAFLQFSIQRLDANNLNVLVLETKTLQGGIITQQRLKRKSINQQQQYDPIYLCCNISSTSPYEFKFTRCDPEIKTTQGWN
;
A
#
# COMPACT_ATOMS: atom_id res chain seq x y z
N MET A 1 -15.24 -1.18 36.36
CA MET A 1 -14.13 -0.20 36.23
C MET A 1 -13.16 -0.18 37.42
N SER A 2 -13.61 -0.38 38.67
CA SER A 2 -12.70 -0.42 39.84
C SER A 2 -11.59 -1.48 39.74
N LEU A 3 -11.89 -2.62 39.10
CA LEU A 3 -10.95 -3.73 38.92
C LEU A 3 -9.72 -3.37 38.06
N LEU A 4 -9.88 -2.53 37.03
CA LEU A 4 -8.75 -2.15 36.16
C LEU A 4 -7.70 -1.35 36.94
N LEU A 5 -8.14 -0.54 37.92
CA LEU A 5 -7.25 0.26 38.75
C LEU A 5 -6.58 -0.54 39.87
N GLN A 6 -6.98 -1.80 40.07
CA GLN A 6 -6.31 -2.73 40.98
C GLN A 6 -5.13 -3.44 40.30
N LEU A 7 -5.00 -3.33 38.97
CA LEU A 7 -3.87 -3.88 38.23
C LEU A 7 -2.58 -3.09 38.53
N SER A 8 -1.45 -3.79 38.52
CA SER A 8 -0.15 -3.15 38.66
C SER A 8 0.16 -2.27 37.44
N ASN A 9 1.00 -1.25 37.62
CA ASN A 9 1.44 -0.40 36.52
C ASN A 9 2.07 -1.22 35.37
N LEU A 10 2.79 -2.30 35.69
CA LEU A 10 3.39 -3.16 34.67
C LEU A 10 2.32 -3.86 33.81
N LEU A 11 1.29 -4.45 34.44
CA LEU A 11 0.19 -5.09 33.72
C LEU A 11 -0.61 -4.07 32.90
N LEU A 12 -0.83 -2.87 33.44
CA LEU A 12 -1.48 -1.78 32.71
C LEU A 12 -0.66 -1.36 31.49
N LEU A 13 0.66 -1.25 31.62
CA LEU A 13 1.54 -0.96 30.48
C LEU A 13 1.52 -2.06 29.44
N GLN A 14 1.48 -3.33 29.85
CA GLN A 14 1.38 -4.44 28.93
C GLN A 14 0.05 -4.38 28.16
N ILE A 15 -1.08 -4.20 28.86
CA ILE A 15 -2.39 -4.03 28.24
C ILE A 15 -2.37 -2.87 27.24
N ILE A 16 -1.85 -1.70 27.63
CA ILE A 16 -1.81 -0.53 26.74
C ILE A 16 -0.88 -0.77 25.54
N SER A 17 0.25 -1.44 25.76
CA SER A 17 1.20 -1.78 24.68
C SER A 17 0.60 -2.78 23.69
N ASP A 18 -0.31 -3.64 24.14
CA ASP A 18 -1.02 -4.63 23.33
C ASP A 18 -2.22 -4.02 22.56
N ILE A 19 -2.66 -2.79 22.88
CA ILE A 19 -3.73 -2.10 22.13
C ILE A 19 -3.16 -1.55 20.81
N ASP A 20 -3.54 -2.13 19.68
CA ASP A 20 -3.04 -1.73 18.35
C ASP A 20 -3.70 -0.46 17.78
N ASP A 21 -4.93 -0.17 18.17
CA ASP A 21 -5.68 0.99 17.71
C ASP A 21 -5.53 2.20 18.64
N ASN A 22 -5.07 3.32 18.10
CA ASN A 22 -4.91 4.54 18.89
C ASN A 22 -6.24 5.12 19.37
N GLY A 23 -7.36 4.84 18.70
CA GLY A 23 -8.68 5.21 19.17
C GLY A 23 -9.09 4.45 20.41
N ASP A 24 -8.80 3.15 20.46
CA ASP A 24 -8.99 2.36 21.67
C ASP A 24 -8.12 2.86 22.83
N ILE A 25 -6.89 3.33 22.56
CA ILE A 25 -6.05 4.01 23.57
C ILE A 25 -6.74 5.28 24.08
N VAL A 26 -7.23 6.14 23.19
CA VAL A 26 -7.96 7.37 23.57
C VAL A 26 -9.21 7.03 24.38
N CYS A 27 -10.01 6.04 23.94
CA CYS A 27 -11.20 5.58 24.63
C CYS A 27 -10.88 5.05 26.04
N LEU A 28 -9.82 4.25 26.17
CA LEU A 28 -9.35 3.74 27.45
C LEU A 28 -9.00 4.90 28.40
N LEU A 29 -8.29 5.91 27.90
CA LEU A 29 -7.86 7.06 28.70
C LEU A 29 -9.01 8.00 29.08
N LEU A 30 -9.97 8.22 28.16
CA LEU A 30 -11.17 9.01 28.43
C LEU A 30 -12.07 8.32 29.46
N THR A 31 -12.19 7.00 29.36
CA THR A 31 -12.97 6.18 30.29
C THR A 31 -12.27 6.11 31.65
N CYS A 32 -10.96 5.86 31.67
CA CYS A 32 -10.15 5.70 32.88
C CYS A 32 -9.35 6.96 33.22
N LYS A 33 -10.00 8.06 33.61
CA LYS A 33 -9.31 9.32 33.97
C LYS A 33 -8.16 9.16 34.98
N LYS A 34 -8.30 8.23 35.93
CA LYS A 34 -7.22 7.91 36.91
C LYS A 34 -5.97 7.34 36.25
N LEU A 35 -6.12 6.56 35.18
CA LEU A 35 -5.01 6.03 34.38
C LEU A 35 -4.24 7.17 33.70
N TYR A 36 -4.98 8.09 33.08
CA TYR A 36 -4.40 9.27 32.42
C TYR A 36 -3.67 10.20 33.41
N ASN A 37 -4.20 10.35 34.64
CA ASN A 37 -3.57 11.19 35.67
C ASN A 37 -2.36 10.54 36.37
N ASN A 38 -2.06 9.26 36.10
CA ASN A 38 -0.88 8.60 36.65
C ASN A 38 0.37 9.00 35.84
N SER A 39 1.18 9.90 36.40
CA SER A 39 2.35 10.48 35.72
C SER A 39 3.39 9.45 35.25
N SER A 40 3.53 8.33 35.96
CA SER A 40 4.48 7.27 35.60
C SER A 40 4.04 6.50 34.36
N LEU A 41 2.75 6.15 34.29
CA LEU A 41 2.16 5.46 33.14
C LEU A 41 2.09 6.40 31.94
N LYS A 42 1.61 7.63 32.16
CA LYS A 42 1.43 8.66 31.14
C LYS A 42 2.66 8.86 30.25
N ARG A 43 3.87 8.86 30.82
CA ARG A 43 5.16 8.98 30.10
C ARG A 43 5.53 7.78 29.23
N SER A 44 4.94 6.62 29.52
CA SER A 44 5.21 5.36 28.82
C SER A 44 4.18 5.08 27.72
N ILE A 45 3.02 5.77 27.75
CA ILE A 45 1.98 5.63 26.74
C ILE A 45 2.41 6.40 25.49
N ARG A 46 2.29 5.74 24.35
CA ARG A 46 2.62 6.28 23.02
C ARG A 46 1.52 5.86 22.05
N PHE A 47 1.24 6.74 21.11
CA PHE A 47 0.47 6.41 19.93
C PHE A 47 1.32 5.62 18.94
N LYS A 48 0.71 4.62 18.31
CA LYS A 48 1.34 3.69 17.37
C LYS A 48 1.39 4.28 15.95
N GLY A 49 2.47 3.95 15.23
CA GLY A 49 2.65 4.29 13.81
C GLY A 49 2.89 5.77 13.52
N ILE A 50 3.44 6.53 14.49
CA ILE A 50 3.95 7.89 14.26
C ILE A 50 5.45 7.79 14.00
N GLU A 51 5.83 7.88 12.74
CA GLU A 51 7.22 7.90 12.30
C GLU A 51 7.59 9.32 11.87
N VAL A 52 8.84 9.74 12.09
CA VAL A 52 9.35 11.05 11.64
C VAL A 52 9.80 10.99 10.18
N ILE A 53 10.50 9.91 9.83
CA ILE A 53 11.09 9.66 8.51
C ILE A 53 10.40 8.41 7.95
N SER A 54 9.91 8.49 6.72
CA SER A 54 9.33 7.35 6.01
C SER A 54 10.45 6.39 5.57
N GLY A 55 10.09 5.15 5.25
CA GLY A 55 11.03 4.18 4.67
C GLY A 55 11.69 4.63 3.36
N TYR A 56 11.17 5.69 2.70
CA TYR A 56 11.70 6.27 1.47
C TYR A 56 12.58 7.51 1.71
N GLY A 57 12.91 7.84 2.98
CA GLY A 57 13.68 9.04 3.29
C GLY A 57 12.90 10.35 3.15
N GLU A 58 11.57 10.30 3.23
CA GLU A 58 10.74 11.51 3.25
C GLU A 58 10.30 11.84 4.68
N ILE A 59 9.96 13.11 4.95
CA ILE A 59 9.27 13.45 6.20
C ILE A 59 7.87 12.85 6.16
N SER A 60 7.49 12.18 7.26
CA SER A 60 6.17 11.60 7.41
C SER A 60 5.06 12.65 7.32
N LYS A 61 4.26 12.57 6.25
CA LYS A 61 3.04 13.37 6.10
C LYS A 61 2.04 13.11 7.24
N LYS A 62 2.06 11.90 7.81
CA LYS A 62 1.21 11.50 8.93
C LYS A 62 1.60 12.23 10.23
N LEU A 63 2.91 12.34 10.51
CA LEU A 63 3.40 13.15 11.63
C LEU A 63 3.00 14.62 11.44
N LYS A 64 3.23 15.18 10.26
CA LYS A 64 2.88 16.58 9.94
C LYS A 64 1.40 16.88 10.19
N ALA A 65 0.52 16.03 9.68
CA ALA A 65 -0.91 16.21 9.86
C ALA A 65 -1.35 16.08 11.33
N THR A 66 -0.82 15.07 12.03
CA THR A 66 -1.11 14.89 13.46
C THR A 66 -0.60 16.10 14.24
N ALA A 67 0.65 16.51 14.04
CA ALA A 67 1.27 17.65 14.70
C ALA A 67 0.48 18.97 14.62
N THR A 68 -0.03 19.28 13.44
CA THR A 68 -0.58 20.60 13.11
C THR A 68 -2.07 20.68 13.33
N GLN A 69 -2.78 19.55 13.24
CA GLN A 69 -4.24 19.51 13.24
C GLN A 69 -4.82 18.73 14.43
N PHE A 70 -3.98 18.07 15.24
CA PHE A 70 -4.40 17.43 16.48
C PHE A 70 -4.81 18.47 17.51
N LYS A 71 -6.11 18.74 17.57
CA LYS A 71 -6.72 19.66 18.55
C LYS A 71 -6.88 19.05 19.95
N LEU A 72 -6.58 17.76 20.10
CA LEU A 72 -6.66 17.04 21.37
C LEU A 72 -5.46 17.38 22.27
N LEU A 73 -5.30 18.65 22.63
CA LEU A 73 -4.22 19.16 23.50
C LEU A 73 -4.13 18.40 24.83
N SER A 74 -5.24 17.81 25.29
CA SER A 74 -5.27 16.90 26.44
C SER A 74 -4.41 15.65 26.27
N PHE A 75 -3.89 15.33 25.09
CA PHE A 75 -2.99 14.19 24.87
C PHE A 75 -1.64 14.62 24.29
N LYS A 76 -1.29 15.91 24.39
CA LYS A 76 -0.03 16.47 23.88
C LYS A 76 1.19 15.69 24.37
N ASP A 77 1.20 15.34 25.65
CA ASP A 77 2.30 14.61 26.27
C ASP A 77 2.46 13.17 25.75
N ILE A 78 1.35 12.47 25.47
CA ILE A 78 1.38 11.13 24.87
C ILE A 78 1.89 11.23 23.44
N TYR A 79 1.46 12.26 22.71
CA TYR A 79 1.94 12.51 21.37
C TYR A 79 3.44 12.88 21.36
N GLU A 80 3.92 13.69 22.31
CA GLU A 80 5.35 13.93 22.55
C GLU A 80 6.13 12.63 22.79
N ASN A 81 5.58 11.72 23.61
CA ASN A 81 6.22 10.42 23.88
C ASN A 81 6.24 9.53 22.63
N SER A 82 5.37 9.78 21.66
CA SER A 82 5.23 8.99 20.43
C SER A 82 6.28 9.36 19.38
N ILE A 83 6.85 10.57 19.45
CA ILE A 83 7.92 10.99 18.54
C ILE A 83 9.21 10.24 18.93
N PRO A 84 9.78 9.42 18.03
CA PRO A 84 11.00 8.71 18.30
C PRO A 84 12.15 9.63 18.71
N TYR A 85 12.69 9.41 19.90
CA TYR A 85 13.90 10.09 20.38
C TYR A 85 15.13 9.78 19.53
N HIS A 86 15.07 8.80 18.64
CA HIS A 86 16.21 8.36 17.85
C HIS A 86 16.22 8.91 16.42
N HIS A 87 15.26 9.76 16.03
CA HIS A 87 15.18 10.35 14.69
C HIS A 87 15.52 11.84 14.71
N VAL A 88 16.30 12.28 13.71
CA VAL A 88 16.61 13.71 13.48
C VAL A 88 16.60 14.03 11.98
N ILE A 89 16.17 15.25 11.67
CA ILE A 89 16.18 15.85 10.34
C ILE A 89 17.18 16.99 10.38
N LEU A 90 18.17 16.96 9.48
CA LEU A 90 19.06 18.09 9.27
C LEU A 90 18.40 19.08 8.31
N PRO A 91 18.22 20.35 8.71
CA PRO A 91 17.74 21.37 7.80
C PRO A 91 18.79 21.67 6.73
N ALA A 92 18.34 22.26 5.62
CA ALA A 92 19.25 22.80 4.62
C ALA A 92 19.95 24.05 5.19
N ASP A 93 21.27 24.16 5.03
CA ASP A 93 22.05 25.32 5.49
C ASP A 93 21.72 26.62 4.73
N HIS A 94 20.93 26.53 3.65
CA HIS A 94 20.54 27.71 2.87
C HIS A 94 19.44 28.50 3.57
N GLN A 95 19.83 29.64 4.15
CA GLN A 95 18.97 30.80 4.41
C GLN A 95 18.42 31.43 3.11
N SER A 96 18.17 30.65 2.05
CA SER A 96 17.51 31.22 0.87
C SER A 96 16.08 31.54 1.27
N ASP A 97 15.70 32.82 1.14
CA ASP A 97 14.40 33.41 1.50
C ASP A 97 13.15 32.75 0.90
N ASN A 98 13.30 31.64 0.17
CA ASN A 98 12.19 30.84 -0.32
C ASN A 98 11.57 30.04 0.84
N GLN A 99 10.60 30.67 1.50
CA GLN A 99 9.79 30.23 2.66
C GLN A 99 9.09 28.86 2.56
N ASN A 100 9.41 28.01 1.59
CA ASN A 100 8.84 26.66 1.48
C ASN A 100 9.62 25.61 2.28
N ASP A 101 10.34 26.01 3.35
CA ASP A 101 10.90 25.02 4.26
C ASP A 101 9.76 24.36 5.06
N SER A 102 9.46 23.13 4.65
CA SER A 102 8.44 22.27 5.24
C SER A 102 8.55 22.07 6.77
N LEU A 103 9.69 22.41 7.39
CA LEU A 103 9.85 22.35 8.84
C LEU A 103 9.16 23.49 9.58
N VAL A 104 8.99 24.65 8.95
CA VAL A 104 8.31 25.84 9.53
C VAL A 104 6.85 25.55 9.89
N GLU A 105 6.24 24.57 9.22
CA GLU A 105 4.85 24.17 9.47
C GLU A 105 4.66 23.39 10.78
N TYR A 106 5.72 22.88 11.42
CA TYR A 106 5.59 22.16 12.69
C TYR A 106 5.46 23.12 13.88
N PRO A 107 4.65 22.78 14.90
CA PRO A 107 4.73 23.45 16.19
C PRO A 107 6.16 23.42 16.75
N GLN A 108 6.59 24.51 17.41
CA GLN A 108 7.95 24.66 17.96
C GLN A 108 8.38 23.46 18.82
N TRP A 109 7.47 22.90 19.62
CA TRP A 109 7.76 21.76 20.48
C TRP A 109 8.11 20.47 19.70
N ILE A 110 7.65 20.34 18.45
CA ILE A 110 8.04 19.23 17.55
C ILE A 110 9.35 19.55 16.86
N GLN A 111 9.54 20.79 16.41
CA GLN A 111 10.81 21.22 15.83
C GLN A 111 11.96 20.92 16.79
N GLN A 112 11.80 21.25 18.08
CA GLN A 112 12.75 20.93 19.16
C GLN A 112 13.06 19.42 19.29
N ARG A 113 12.12 18.56 18.87
CA ARG A 113 12.26 17.11 18.93
C ARG A 113 12.82 16.51 17.65
N ILE A 114 12.71 17.15 16.49
CA ILE A 114 13.16 16.56 15.21
C ILE A 114 14.37 17.27 14.63
N SER A 115 14.65 18.50 15.06
CA SER A 115 15.83 19.28 14.68
C SER A 115 17.05 18.85 15.50
N ILE A 116 18.21 18.78 14.85
CA ILE A 116 19.47 18.52 15.55
C ILE A 116 19.90 19.69 16.45
N ALA A 117 19.60 20.93 16.02
CA ALA A 117 20.13 22.15 16.63
C ALA A 117 19.56 22.37 18.04
N ASP A 118 18.32 21.95 18.25
CA ASP A 118 17.58 22.17 19.50
C ASP A 118 17.74 21.01 20.51
N ARG A 119 18.38 19.90 20.10
CA ARG A 119 18.50 18.71 20.93
C ARG A 119 19.74 18.77 21.82
N VAL A 120 19.49 18.78 23.12
CA VAL A 120 20.53 18.73 24.17
C VAL A 120 21.22 17.36 24.21
N ASP A 121 20.43 16.28 24.15
CA ASP A 121 20.96 14.91 24.11
C ASP A 121 20.89 14.34 22.70
N LYS A 122 22.08 14.08 22.13
CA LYS A 122 22.27 13.51 20.79
C LYS A 122 22.70 12.04 20.83
N SER A 123 22.98 11.48 22.01
CA SER A 123 23.57 10.14 22.18
C SER A 123 22.67 8.98 21.74
N ASN A 124 21.36 9.21 21.69
CA ASN A 124 20.36 8.21 21.36
C ASN A 124 19.85 8.30 19.92
N ILE A 125 20.42 9.18 19.09
CA ILE A 125 20.01 9.35 17.69
C ILE A 125 20.60 8.21 16.85
N THR A 126 19.74 7.41 16.21
CA THR A 126 20.15 6.28 15.36
C THR A 126 19.74 6.46 13.91
N ASN A 127 18.73 7.28 13.60
CA ASN A 127 18.27 7.51 12.23
C ASN A 127 18.35 9.01 11.89
N VAL A 128 19.04 9.33 10.81
CA VAL A 128 19.23 10.71 10.34
C VAL A 128 18.76 10.84 8.90
N LEU A 129 17.95 11.86 8.65
CA LEU A 129 17.59 12.30 7.31
C LEU A 129 18.34 13.60 6.99
N VAL A 130 19.18 13.56 5.96
CA VAL A 130 19.88 14.72 5.41
C VAL A 130 19.10 15.25 4.23
N ARG A 131 18.71 16.52 4.29
CA ARG A 131 18.04 17.22 3.20
C ARG A 131 19.00 18.21 2.57
N ASP A 132 18.92 18.34 1.24
CA ASP A 132 19.71 19.30 0.46
C ASP A 132 21.18 19.31 0.88
N TYR A 133 21.81 18.14 0.73
CA TYR A 133 23.17 17.88 1.18
C TYR A 133 24.14 19.03 0.89
N GLN A 134 24.94 19.38 1.90
CA GLN A 134 26.16 20.17 1.75
C GLN A 134 27.32 19.45 2.42
N ALA A 135 28.50 19.46 1.80
CA ALA A 135 29.67 18.74 2.32
C ALA A 135 30.04 19.10 3.77
N LYS A 136 29.83 20.37 4.18
CA LYS A 136 30.09 20.82 5.55
C LYS A 136 29.18 20.15 6.60
N SER A 137 27.97 19.77 6.22
CA SER A 137 26.95 19.21 7.13
C SER A 137 27.21 17.75 7.53
N ILE A 138 27.98 16.98 6.76
CA ILE A 138 28.31 15.59 7.12
C ILE A 138 29.34 15.55 8.25
N GLN A 139 30.25 16.51 8.31
CA GLN A 139 31.32 16.52 9.30
C GLN A 139 30.77 16.53 10.73
N SER A 140 29.77 17.36 10.98
CA SER A 140 29.11 17.44 12.29
C SER A 140 28.41 16.14 12.69
N LEU A 141 27.99 15.30 11.74
CA LEU A 141 27.28 14.06 12.07
C LEU A 141 28.15 13.06 12.81
N TYR A 142 29.41 12.86 12.38
CA TYR A 142 30.28 11.90 13.07
C TYR A 142 30.84 12.47 14.39
N ASP A 143 31.03 13.79 14.47
CA ASP A 143 31.52 14.45 15.69
C ASP A 143 30.42 14.52 16.76
N GLU A 144 29.17 14.79 16.37
CA GLU A 144 28.07 15.01 17.31
C GLU A 144 27.19 13.78 17.55
N ILE A 145 27.12 12.85 16.59
CA ILE A 145 26.20 11.70 16.62
C ILE A 145 26.89 10.40 16.17
N PRO A 146 27.82 9.86 16.96
CA PRO A 146 28.49 8.59 16.61
C PRO A 146 27.55 7.36 16.65
N SER A 147 26.33 7.51 17.15
CA SER A 147 25.33 6.45 17.30
C SER A 147 24.49 6.17 16.04
N ILE A 148 24.72 6.88 14.92
CA ILE A 148 23.94 6.72 13.69
C ILE A 148 24.04 5.29 13.14
N GLU A 149 22.87 4.66 12.93
CA GLU A 149 22.70 3.35 12.32
C GLU A 149 22.07 3.43 10.93
N THR A 150 21.20 4.42 10.68
CA THR A 150 20.58 4.69 9.38
C THR A 150 20.81 6.13 8.95
N LEU A 151 21.34 6.31 7.75
CA LEU A 151 21.54 7.60 7.13
C LEU A 151 20.86 7.65 5.76
N LEU A 152 19.97 8.63 5.56
CA LEU A 152 19.23 8.80 4.33
C LEU A 152 19.54 10.19 3.74
N PHE A 153 19.95 10.23 2.48
CA PHE A 153 20.13 11.45 1.71
C PHE A 153 18.97 11.59 0.73
N ASN A 154 18.17 12.65 0.90
CA ASN A 154 17.09 12.96 -0.03
C ASN A 154 17.62 13.71 -1.26
N LYS A 155 16.89 13.63 -2.39
CA LYS A 155 17.26 14.26 -3.66
C LYS A 155 17.59 15.75 -3.43
N PRO A 156 18.82 16.21 -3.74
CA PRO A 156 19.12 17.63 -3.66
C PRO A 156 18.29 18.37 -4.72
N ASN A 157 17.74 19.54 -4.36
CA ASN A 157 17.02 20.40 -5.31
C ASN A 157 17.92 21.01 -6.41
N GLN A 158 19.23 20.76 -6.36
CA GLN A 158 20.22 21.36 -7.24
C GLN A 158 21.10 20.30 -7.91
N THR A 159 21.67 20.65 -9.06
CA THR A 159 22.61 19.88 -9.91
C THR A 159 23.96 19.62 -9.22
N GLN A 160 24.01 19.36 -7.92
CA GLN A 160 25.26 18.98 -7.27
C GLN A 160 25.78 17.70 -7.91
N LEU A 161 27.00 17.79 -8.43
CA LEU A 161 27.53 16.84 -9.41
C LEU A 161 28.08 15.55 -8.78
N LEU A 162 28.40 15.52 -7.48
CA LEU A 162 29.10 14.36 -6.87
C LEU A 162 28.96 14.32 -5.34
N LEU A 163 28.45 13.21 -4.80
CA LEU A 163 28.36 12.95 -3.37
C LEU A 163 29.49 12.02 -2.90
N ASP A 164 30.46 12.55 -2.15
CA ASP A 164 31.53 11.73 -1.56
C ASP A 164 31.08 11.08 -0.24
N LEU A 165 30.74 9.79 -0.32
CA LEU A 165 30.36 8.96 0.83
C LEU A 165 31.58 8.28 1.50
N GLY A 166 32.80 8.66 1.13
CA GLY A 166 34.02 8.25 1.80
C GLY A 166 34.09 8.80 3.23
N SER A 167 33.72 10.06 3.43
CA SER A 167 33.75 10.74 4.72
C SER A 167 32.85 10.09 5.78
N ILE A 168 31.69 9.56 5.39
CA ILE A 168 30.75 8.91 6.32
C ILE A 168 31.23 7.51 6.78
N SER A 169 32.32 6.97 6.23
CA SER A 169 32.91 5.71 6.71
C SER A 169 33.40 5.78 8.16
N LEU A 170 33.55 7.01 8.68
CA LEU A 170 33.87 7.28 10.07
C LEU A 170 32.72 6.95 11.04
N LEU A 171 31.48 6.76 10.56
CA LEU A 171 30.34 6.40 11.39
C LEU A 171 30.40 4.92 11.79
N PRO A 172 30.80 4.59 13.03
CA PRO A 172 31.20 3.23 13.40
C PRO A 172 30.03 2.26 13.52
N ARG A 173 28.79 2.76 13.50
CA ARG A 173 27.56 1.97 13.65
C ARG A 173 26.65 2.02 12.43
N LEU A 174 27.08 2.66 11.34
CA LEU A 174 26.25 2.81 10.15
C LEU A 174 25.96 1.44 9.54
N GLN A 175 24.69 1.06 9.53
CA GLN A 175 24.20 -0.23 9.04
C GLN A 175 23.32 -0.07 7.79
N ARG A 176 22.68 1.08 7.61
CA ARG A 176 21.78 1.35 6.48
C ARG A 176 22.10 2.71 5.87
N LEU A 177 22.27 2.73 4.56
CA LEU A 177 22.55 3.94 3.80
C LEU A 177 21.62 4.00 2.59
N GLY A 178 20.83 5.06 2.50
CA GLY A 178 19.98 5.36 1.34
C GLY A 178 20.44 6.66 0.72
N VAL A 179 20.75 6.66 -0.57
CA VAL A 179 21.32 7.81 -1.27
C VAL A 179 20.55 8.10 -2.53
N TYR A 180 20.03 9.32 -2.62
CA TYR A 180 19.54 9.89 -3.85
C TYR A 180 20.49 11.02 -4.29
N ALA A 181 21.24 10.80 -5.37
CA ALA A 181 22.23 11.74 -5.86
C ALA A 181 22.34 11.73 -7.40
N HIS A 182 23.07 12.70 -7.96
CA HIS A 182 23.42 12.67 -9.38
C HIS A 182 24.55 11.69 -9.68
N ASP A 183 25.52 11.62 -8.76
CA ASP A 183 26.69 10.75 -8.76
C ASP A 183 27.11 10.53 -7.28
N ALA A 184 27.75 9.39 -6.97
CA ALA A 184 28.24 9.08 -5.64
C ALA A 184 29.54 8.26 -5.65
N ILE A 185 30.50 8.65 -4.82
CA ILE A 185 31.70 7.86 -4.52
C ILE A 185 31.46 7.07 -3.25
N ILE A 186 31.50 5.75 -3.33
CA ILE A 186 31.29 4.87 -2.18
C ILE A 186 32.65 4.55 -1.54
N GLY A 187 32.81 4.99 -0.29
CA GLY A 187 33.96 4.61 0.54
C GLY A 187 33.87 3.19 1.12
N PRO A 188 34.90 2.73 1.84
CA PRO A 188 34.82 1.48 2.59
C PRO A 188 33.87 1.64 3.78
N HIS A 189 32.84 0.80 3.87
CA HIS A 189 31.90 0.77 4.99
C HIS A 189 31.76 -0.64 5.56
N PRO A 190 32.63 -1.05 6.50
CA PRO A 190 32.68 -2.43 6.98
C PRO A 190 31.44 -2.85 7.77
N THR A 191 30.66 -1.91 8.32
CA THR A 191 29.45 -2.19 9.11
C THR A 191 28.16 -2.12 8.31
N LEU A 192 28.22 -1.64 7.06
CA LEU A 192 27.04 -1.39 6.25
C LEU A 192 26.40 -2.71 5.81
N LYS A 193 25.11 -2.87 6.13
CA LYS A 193 24.32 -4.07 5.83
C LYS A 193 23.30 -3.84 4.72
N SER A 194 22.85 -2.60 4.50
CA SER A 194 21.86 -2.24 3.48
C SER A 194 22.31 -0.98 2.76
N LEU A 195 22.25 -1.01 1.42
CA LEU A 195 22.59 0.12 0.57
C LEU A 195 21.54 0.27 -0.54
N ASP A 196 20.87 1.42 -0.55
CA ASP A 196 19.95 1.81 -1.62
C ASP A 196 20.53 3.01 -2.36
N LEU A 197 20.86 2.85 -3.64
CA LEU A 197 21.44 3.89 -4.49
C LEU A 197 20.48 4.23 -5.63
N TYR A 198 20.11 5.51 -5.67
CA TYR A 198 19.35 6.15 -6.74
C TYR A 198 20.28 7.22 -7.34
N ILE A 199 20.87 6.90 -8.50
CA ILE A 199 21.88 7.72 -9.16
C ILE A 199 21.42 8.06 -10.57
N ASP A 200 21.20 9.36 -10.84
CA ASP A 200 20.63 9.81 -12.12
C ASP A 200 21.57 9.58 -13.32
N THR A 201 22.88 9.35 -13.11
CA THR A 201 23.86 9.09 -14.17
C THR A 201 24.21 7.60 -14.33
N LYS A 202 24.63 7.22 -15.54
CA LYS A 202 25.06 5.85 -15.82
C LYS A 202 26.43 5.61 -15.17
N HIS A 203 26.50 4.60 -14.32
CA HIS A 203 27.74 4.18 -13.67
C HIS A 203 28.16 2.79 -14.08
N SER A 204 29.48 2.63 -14.23
CA SER A 204 30.09 1.31 -14.24
C SER A 204 30.04 0.74 -12.83
N LEU A 205 29.60 -0.52 -12.69
CA LEU A 205 29.55 -1.21 -11.41
C LEU A 205 30.95 -1.32 -10.76
N ILE A 206 32.01 -1.32 -11.58
CA ILE A 206 33.40 -1.34 -11.14
C ILE A 206 33.74 -0.08 -10.33
N ASP A 207 33.24 1.09 -10.75
CA ASP A 207 33.56 2.38 -10.13
C ASP A 207 32.95 2.51 -8.74
N LEU A 208 31.83 1.83 -8.48
CA LEU A 208 31.17 1.78 -7.19
C LEU A 208 31.94 0.95 -6.14
N GLN A 209 32.90 0.11 -6.58
CA GLN A 209 33.79 -0.68 -5.70
C GLN A 209 33.06 -1.43 -4.58
N LEU A 210 31.88 -1.97 -4.90
CA LEU A 210 30.94 -2.56 -3.92
C LEU A 210 31.55 -3.71 -3.12
N THR A 211 32.54 -4.41 -3.66
CA THR A 211 33.29 -5.49 -2.99
C THR A 211 33.94 -5.07 -1.67
N LYS A 212 34.18 -3.77 -1.46
CA LYS A 212 34.68 -3.22 -0.18
C LYS A 212 33.64 -3.27 0.94
N LEU A 213 32.36 -3.46 0.61
CA LEU A 213 31.24 -3.51 1.55
C LEU A 213 31.00 -4.95 2.04
N VAL A 214 31.96 -5.50 2.77
CA VAL A 214 32.00 -6.93 3.15
C VAL A 214 30.83 -7.41 4.04
N SER A 215 30.14 -6.49 4.71
CA SER A 215 28.96 -6.79 5.54
C SER A 215 27.63 -6.61 4.81
N LEU A 216 27.66 -6.22 3.53
CA LEU A 216 26.47 -5.82 2.81
C LEU A 216 25.57 -7.04 2.53
N LYS A 217 24.33 -6.96 3.00
CA LYS A 217 23.32 -8.02 2.85
C LYS A 217 22.23 -7.65 1.85
N GLN A 218 21.98 -6.37 1.65
CA GLN A 218 20.94 -5.86 0.76
C GLN A 218 21.52 -4.74 -0.10
N LEU A 219 21.32 -4.83 -1.41
CA LEU A 219 21.74 -3.84 -2.38
C LEU A 219 20.62 -3.54 -3.36
N THR A 220 20.26 -2.28 -3.49
CA THR A 220 19.33 -1.77 -4.50
C THR A 220 20.02 -0.77 -5.39
N LEU A 221 20.11 -1.08 -6.69
CA LEU A 221 20.57 -0.17 -7.75
C LEU A 221 19.40 0.02 -8.72
N THR A 222 18.67 1.12 -8.58
CA THR A 222 17.47 1.36 -9.40
C THR A 222 17.78 1.87 -10.79
N ASP A 223 18.91 2.54 -10.95
CA ASP A 223 19.29 3.16 -12.20
C ASP A 223 20.11 2.21 -13.07
N ALA A 224 20.26 2.62 -14.32
CA ALA A 224 20.97 1.90 -15.36
C ALA A 224 22.45 1.71 -14.99
N VAL A 225 22.82 0.50 -14.57
CA VAL A 225 24.22 0.11 -14.37
C VAL A 225 24.78 -0.56 -15.61
N SER A 226 26.04 -0.27 -15.92
CA SER A 226 26.84 -0.90 -16.96
C SER A 226 28.10 -1.53 -16.36
N GLY A 227 28.89 -2.23 -17.17
CA GLY A 227 30.13 -2.87 -16.72
C GLY A 227 29.89 -3.97 -15.70
N ILE A 228 28.80 -4.73 -15.83
CA ILE A 228 28.52 -5.84 -14.90
C ILE A 228 29.46 -6.99 -15.23
N GLY A 229 30.10 -7.55 -14.21
CA GLY A 229 31.06 -8.64 -14.37
C GLY A 229 31.20 -9.50 -13.12
N ASN A 230 31.91 -10.61 -13.28
CA ASN A 230 32.16 -11.55 -12.20
C ASN A 230 32.93 -10.89 -11.04
N GLY A 231 32.52 -11.21 -9.81
CA GLY A 231 33.21 -10.78 -8.59
C GLY A 231 33.00 -9.31 -8.21
N LEU A 232 32.15 -8.56 -8.91
CA LEU A 232 31.89 -7.14 -8.57
C LEU A 232 30.90 -6.95 -7.41
N PHE A 233 30.15 -8.00 -7.06
CA PHE A 233 29.20 -7.98 -5.95
C PHE A 233 29.76 -8.63 -4.68
N PRO A 234 29.45 -8.12 -3.48
CA PRO A 234 29.78 -8.79 -2.23
C PRO A 234 29.11 -10.16 -2.10
N SER A 235 29.86 -11.20 -1.74
CA SER A 235 29.33 -12.56 -1.54
C SER A 235 28.41 -12.69 -0.32
N SER A 236 28.39 -11.69 0.57
CA SER A 236 27.50 -11.57 1.72
C SER A 236 26.05 -11.20 1.36
N LEU A 237 25.79 -10.82 0.11
CA LEU A 237 24.46 -10.39 -0.32
C LEU A 237 23.42 -11.51 -0.17
N THR A 238 22.28 -11.11 0.39
CA THR A 238 21.07 -11.93 0.54
C THR A 238 19.91 -11.38 -0.30
N SER A 239 19.95 -10.09 -0.68
CA SER A 239 18.98 -9.44 -1.55
C SER A 239 19.68 -8.52 -2.53
N LEU A 240 19.32 -8.60 -3.81
CA LEU A 240 19.89 -7.80 -4.90
C LEU A 240 18.80 -7.32 -5.85
N THR A 241 18.73 -6.01 -6.08
CA THR A 241 17.82 -5.37 -7.04
C THR A 241 18.67 -4.61 -8.06
N LEU A 242 18.51 -4.93 -9.35
CA LEU A 242 19.29 -4.35 -10.44
C LEU A 242 18.41 -3.93 -11.63
N THR A 243 18.77 -2.80 -12.26
CA THR A 243 18.32 -2.45 -13.61
C THR A 243 19.44 -2.70 -14.61
N LEU A 244 19.25 -3.68 -15.50
CA LEU A 244 20.22 -4.14 -16.48
C LEU A 244 20.10 -3.34 -17.78
N THR A 245 21.20 -2.72 -18.21
CA THR A 245 21.33 -2.11 -19.55
C THR A 245 22.06 -2.97 -20.57
N GLU A 246 22.82 -3.94 -20.08
CA GLU A 246 23.58 -4.92 -20.86
C GLU A 246 23.40 -6.31 -20.26
N LEU A 247 23.72 -7.34 -21.04
CA LEU A 247 23.62 -8.72 -20.59
C LEU A 247 24.80 -9.03 -19.65
N PRO A 248 24.55 -9.47 -18.41
CA PRO A 248 25.64 -9.84 -17.52
C PRO A 248 26.40 -11.06 -18.09
N PRO A 249 27.74 -11.10 -17.99
CA PRO A 249 28.50 -12.31 -18.22
C PRO A 249 27.93 -13.51 -17.45
N ARG A 250 28.02 -14.72 -18.00
CA ARG A 250 27.37 -15.92 -17.43
C ARG A 250 27.77 -16.21 -15.97
N ASP A 251 29.01 -15.87 -15.61
CA ASP A 251 29.58 -16.11 -14.29
C ASP A 251 29.33 -14.97 -13.29
N THR A 252 28.61 -13.92 -13.67
CA THR A 252 28.36 -12.71 -12.84
C THR A 252 27.86 -13.04 -11.44
N PHE A 253 26.93 -14.00 -11.32
CA PHE A 253 26.25 -14.31 -10.06
C PHE A 253 26.88 -15.49 -9.29
N TYR A 254 27.95 -16.11 -9.80
CA TYR A 254 28.50 -17.36 -9.23
C TYR A 254 29.00 -17.22 -7.79
N SER A 255 29.46 -16.02 -7.40
CA SER A 255 29.94 -15.74 -6.04
C SER A 255 28.81 -15.54 -5.02
N LEU A 256 27.56 -15.31 -5.45
CA LEU A 256 26.43 -14.91 -4.62
C LEU A 256 25.68 -16.09 -3.99
N LYS A 257 26.42 -17.03 -3.40
CA LYS A 257 25.87 -18.28 -2.83
C LYS A 257 24.89 -18.09 -1.67
N SER A 258 24.83 -16.89 -1.09
CA SER A 258 23.92 -16.53 0.01
C SER A 258 22.65 -15.81 -0.47
N LEU A 259 22.51 -15.58 -1.79
CA LEU A 259 21.44 -14.76 -2.33
C LEU A 259 20.08 -15.46 -2.19
N VAL A 260 19.12 -14.78 -1.55
CA VAL A 260 17.77 -15.29 -1.29
C VAL A 260 16.75 -14.60 -2.20
N THR A 261 16.94 -13.31 -2.48
CA THR A 261 16.06 -12.50 -3.33
C THR A 261 16.85 -11.83 -4.44
N LEU A 262 16.35 -11.95 -5.67
CA LEU A 262 16.92 -11.30 -6.86
C LEU A 262 15.80 -10.63 -7.67
N TYR A 263 15.98 -9.34 -7.95
CA TYR A 263 15.09 -8.56 -8.80
C TYR A 263 15.87 -7.98 -10.00
N PHE A 264 15.37 -8.24 -11.19
CA PHE A 264 15.85 -7.69 -12.45
C PHE A 264 14.80 -6.80 -13.12
N ARG A 265 15.25 -5.64 -13.57
CA ARG A 265 14.56 -4.83 -14.57
C ARG A 265 15.42 -4.73 -15.82
N MET A 266 14.92 -5.18 -16.96
CA MET A 266 15.63 -5.09 -18.24
C MET A 266 15.24 -3.80 -18.97
N ASP A 267 16.26 -3.03 -19.35
CA ASP A 267 16.11 -1.88 -20.22
C ASP A 267 15.67 -2.29 -21.63
N ARG A 268 14.95 -1.40 -22.34
CA ARG A 268 14.44 -1.67 -23.70
C ARG A 268 15.56 -1.94 -24.70
N ASN A 269 16.73 -1.35 -24.48
CA ASN A 269 17.84 -1.42 -25.43
C ASN A 269 18.61 -2.75 -25.38
N LEU A 270 18.28 -3.63 -24.42
CA LEU A 270 19.01 -4.90 -24.22
C LEU A 270 18.88 -5.86 -25.41
N THR A 271 17.76 -5.79 -26.15
CA THR A 271 17.41 -6.75 -27.22
C THR A 271 18.10 -6.50 -28.55
N ASP A 272 18.76 -5.35 -28.73
CA ASP A 272 19.36 -4.96 -30.01
C ASP A 272 20.80 -5.45 -30.17
N THR A 273 21.31 -6.21 -29.20
CA THR A 273 22.69 -6.74 -29.25
C THR A 273 22.78 -7.99 -30.12
N GLU A 274 23.72 -8.01 -31.07
CA GLU A 274 23.99 -9.15 -31.97
C GLU A 274 24.75 -10.30 -31.27
N VAL A 275 24.36 -10.64 -30.04
CA VAL A 275 24.96 -11.78 -29.32
C VAL A 275 24.31 -13.07 -29.79
N GLU A 276 25.10 -13.98 -30.35
CA GLU A 276 24.66 -15.34 -30.64
C GLU A 276 24.34 -16.07 -29.32
N HIS A 277 23.06 -16.30 -29.06
CA HIS A 277 22.53 -17.02 -27.88
C HIS A 277 22.75 -16.33 -26.51
N PRO A 278 22.08 -15.20 -26.26
CA PRO A 278 22.17 -14.52 -24.98
C PRO A 278 21.61 -15.40 -23.84
N PHE A 279 22.35 -15.49 -22.74
CA PHE A 279 22.06 -16.41 -21.65
C PHE A 279 22.37 -15.82 -20.29
N ILE A 280 21.43 -15.92 -19.35
CA ILE A 280 21.60 -15.57 -17.93
C ILE A 280 21.61 -16.84 -17.10
N ASP A 281 22.71 -17.10 -16.39
CA ASP A 281 22.86 -18.31 -15.58
C ASP A 281 22.60 -18.03 -14.09
N LEU A 282 21.56 -18.65 -13.52
CA LEU A 282 21.23 -18.58 -12.10
C LEU A 282 21.23 -19.95 -11.42
N GLU A 283 21.65 -21.02 -12.12
CA GLU A 283 21.52 -22.40 -11.63
C GLU A 283 22.31 -22.64 -10.33
N ASN A 284 23.46 -21.96 -10.19
CA ASN A 284 24.33 -22.06 -9.03
C ASN A 284 23.78 -21.35 -7.75
N LEU A 285 22.68 -20.61 -7.85
CA LEU A 285 22.10 -19.86 -6.74
C LEU A 285 21.12 -20.73 -5.91
N SER A 286 21.65 -21.79 -5.30
CA SER A 286 20.86 -22.79 -4.55
C SER A 286 20.06 -22.24 -3.34
N THR A 287 20.37 -21.04 -2.86
CA THR A 287 19.63 -20.37 -1.78
C THR A 287 18.52 -19.44 -2.27
N LEU A 288 18.45 -19.20 -3.59
CA LEU A 288 17.53 -18.23 -4.18
C LEU A 288 16.09 -18.73 -4.06
N LYS A 289 15.25 -17.97 -3.37
CA LYS A 289 13.84 -18.30 -3.12
C LYS A 289 12.89 -17.40 -3.91
N THR A 290 13.31 -16.16 -4.17
CA THR A 290 12.50 -15.13 -4.83
C THR A 290 13.24 -14.60 -6.03
N LEU A 291 12.67 -14.78 -7.22
CA LEU A 291 13.17 -14.22 -8.47
C LEU A 291 12.07 -13.36 -9.09
N SER A 292 12.38 -12.11 -9.39
CA SER A 292 11.46 -11.20 -10.08
C SER A 292 12.18 -10.59 -11.27
N ILE A 293 11.58 -10.72 -12.46
CA ILE A 293 12.13 -10.25 -13.71
C ILE A 293 11.05 -9.47 -14.43
N SER A 294 11.36 -8.24 -14.81
CA SER A 294 10.50 -7.40 -15.61
C SER A 294 11.28 -6.81 -16.77
N ASP A 295 10.67 -6.71 -17.94
CA ASP A 295 11.18 -5.85 -18.99
C ASP A 295 10.34 -4.56 -19.10
N SER A 296 10.95 -3.53 -19.66
CA SER A 296 10.29 -2.25 -19.92
C SER A 296 9.56 -2.22 -21.26
N ASN A 297 9.49 -3.35 -21.96
CA ASN A 297 9.00 -3.43 -23.33
C ASN A 297 7.48 -3.70 -23.34
N HIS A 298 6.71 -2.67 -23.67
CA HIS A 298 5.28 -2.80 -23.92
C HIS A 298 4.95 -3.08 -25.39
N SER A 299 5.96 -3.21 -26.26
CA SER A 299 5.69 -3.38 -27.69
C SER A 299 5.15 -4.78 -27.96
N THR A 300 4.15 -4.83 -28.84
CA THR A 300 3.59 -6.06 -29.40
C THR A 300 4.48 -6.66 -30.49
N GLN A 301 5.65 -6.06 -30.76
CA GLN A 301 6.52 -6.49 -31.84
C GLN A 301 7.04 -7.90 -31.57
N VAL A 302 7.24 -8.65 -32.67
CA VAL A 302 7.81 -9.99 -32.62
C VAL A 302 9.27 -9.85 -32.20
N VAL A 303 9.60 -10.38 -31.02
CA VAL A 303 10.98 -10.43 -30.54
C VAL A 303 11.77 -11.34 -31.48
N LYS A 304 12.85 -10.84 -32.07
CA LYS A 304 13.67 -11.59 -33.05
C LYS A 304 14.47 -12.72 -32.39
N SER A 305 14.88 -12.54 -31.14
CA SER A 305 15.69 -13.49 -30.36
C SER A 305 15.31 -13.49 -28.89
N TYR A 306 15.21 -14.68 -28.29
CA TYR A 306 14.94 -14.81 -26.86
C TYR A 306 16.26 -14.86 -26.08
N ILE A 307 16.28 -14.21 -24.92
CA ILE A 307 17.31 -14.40 -23.90
C ILE A 307 16.94 -15.65 -23.11
N SER A 308 17.86 -16.60 -23.06
CA SER A 308 17.67 -17.82 -22.28
C SER A 308 18.05 -17.58 -20.83
N ILE A 309 17.32 -18.17 -19.89
CA ILE A 309 17.62 -18.08 -18.46
C ILE A 309 17.50 -19.44 -17.78
N SER A 310 18.49 -19.81 -16.97
CA SER A 310 18.38 -20.93 -16.03
C SER A 310 17.82 -20.44 -14.70
N VAL A 311 17.02 -21.27 -14.04
CA VAL A 311 16.38 -20.95 -12.76
C VAL A 311 16.68 -22.07 -11.76
N PRO A 312 17.15 -21.77 -10.53
CA PRO A 312 17.51 -22.81 -9.58
C PRO A 312 16.26 -23.50 -9.00
N PRO A 313 16.37 -24.79 -8.62
CA PRO A 313 15.22 -25.58 -8.12
C PRO A 313 14.67 -25.11 -6.76
N SER A 314 15.39 -24.22 -6.07
CA SER A 314 15.02 -23.63 -4.76
C SER A 314 13.99 -22.51 -4.83
N ILE A 315 13.63 -22.05 -6.04
CA ILE A 315 12.69 -20.93 -6.22
C ILE A 315 11.30 -21.32 -5.69
N LYS A 316 10.75 -20.43 -4.85
CA LYS A 316 9.39 -20.49 -4.30
C LYS A 316 8.49 -19.41 -4.90
N PHE A 317 9.05 -18.25 -5.22
CA PHE A 317 8.34 -17.12 -5.81
C PHE A 317 9.02 -16.70 -7.11
N LEU A 318 8.27 -16.76 -8.21
CA LEU A 318 8.71 -16.30 -9.52
C LEU A 318 7.75 -15.23 -10.04
N ASN A 319 8.26 -14.02 -10.25
CA ASN A 319 7.58 -13.00 -11.04
C ASN A 319 8.28 -12.87 -12.39
N PHE A 320 7.68 -13.42 -13.44
CA PHE A 320 8.22 -13.51 -14.79
C PHE A 320 7.43 -12.62 -15.74
N TRP A 321 7.69 -11.31 -15.66
CA TRP A 321 7.02 -10.29 -16.44
C TRP A 321 7.88 -9.85 -17.63
N SER A 322 8.28 -10.81 -18.47
CA SER A 322 9.05 -10.53 -19.68
C SER A 322 8.57 -11.37 -20.86
N ILE A 323 8.56 -10.73 -22.04
CA ILE A 323 8.28 -11.39 -23.33
C ILE A 323 9.55 -11.81 -24.07
N CYS A 324 10.70 -11.28 -23.68
CA CYS A 324 11.99 -11.54 -24.33
C CYS A 324 12.76 -12.70 -23.69
N LEU A 325 12.30 -13.21 -22.55
CA LEU A 325 12.98 -14.29 -21.83
C LEU A 325 12.30 -15.64 -22.02
N LYS A 326 13.13 -16.68 -22.09
CA LYS A 326 12.69 -18.08 -22.08
C LYS A 326 13.43 -18.87 -21.02
N ILE A 327 12.68 -19.51 -20.12
CA ILE A 327 13.27 -20.40 -19.13
C ILE A 327 13.70 -21.68 -19.85
N MET A 328 15.01 -21.95 -19.86
CA MET A 328 15.53 -23.15 -20.50
C MET A 328 15.36 -24.35 -19.57
N PRO A 329 15.02 -25.53 -20.12
CA PRO A 329 15.17 -26.76 -19.37
C PRO A 329 16.64 -26.93 -18.98
N THR A 330 16.92 -27.27 -17.73
CA THR A 330 18.27 -27.68 -17.32
C THR A 330 18.68 -28.84 -18.23
N GLN A 331 19.81 -28.70 -18.93
CA GLN A 331 20.29 -29.70 -19.89
C GLN A 331 20.76 -30.96 -19.14
N SER A 332 19.81 -31.73 -18.61
CA SER A 332 20.05 -33.08 -18.16
C SER A 332 20.14 -33.96 -19.40
N THR A 333 21.23 -34.69 -19.53
CA THR A 333 21.55 -35.58 -20.66
C THR A 333 20.60 -36.77 -20.83
N THR A 334 19.58 -36.89 -19.97
CA THR A 334 18.59 -37.97 -20.01
C THR A 334 17.22 -37.43 -20.46
N ALA A 335 16.62 -38.06 -21.47
CA ALA A 335 15.34 -37.69 -22.09
C ALA A 335 14.09 -37.78 -21.17
N THR A 336 14.27 -37.85 -19.86
CA THR A 336 13.20 -37.85 -18.85
C THR A 336 12.81 -36.42 -18.52
N THR A 337 11.52 -36.11 -18.63
CA THR A 337 10.89 -34.81 -18.34
C THR A 337 11.41 -34.19 -17.03
N THR A 338 12.35 -33.26 -17.11
CA THR A 338 12.98 -32.65 -15.94
C THR A 338 12.02 -31.66 -15.28
N ILE A 339 11.68 -31.90 -14.02
CA ILE A 339 10.92 -30.94 -13.19
C ILE A 339 11.83 -29.74 -12.92
N LEU A 340 11.54 -28.59 -13.54
CA LEU A 340 12.42 -27.42 -13.47
C LEU A 340 12.33 -26.67 -12.13
N MET A 341 11.15 -26.60 -11.54
CA MET A 341 10.92 -25.76 -10.37
C MET A 341 10.05 -26.49 -9.34
N PRO A 342 10.57 -27.55 -8.69
CA PRO A 342 9.81 -28.41 -7.80
C PRO A 342 9.24 -27.68 -6.58
N GLN A 343 9.88 -26.58 -6.15
CA GLN A 343 9.48 -25.80 -4.97
C GLN A 343 8.66 -24.55 -5.30
N LEU A 344 8.32 -24.30 -6.56
CA LEU A 344 7.61 -23.06 -6.94
C LEU A 344 6.19 -23.04 -6.36
N GLU A 345 5.92 -22.07 -5.48
CA GLU A 345 4.64 -21.91 -4.80
C GLU A 345 3.80 -20.77 -5.42
N THR A 346 4.44 -19.72 -5.95
CA THR A 346 3.77 -18.55 -6.56
C THR A 346 4.41 -18.15 -7.88
N LEU A 347 3.58 -18.03 -8.92
CA LEU A 347 3.99 -17.59 -10.26
C LEU A 347 3.19 -16.34 -10.70
N TYR A 348 3.87 -15.29 -11.10
CA TYR A 348 3.31 -14.18 -11.89
C TYR A 348 3.91 -14.28 -13.28
N VAL A 349 3.08 -14.26 -14.31
CA VAL A 349 3.53 -14.54 -15.69
C VAL A 349 2.66 -13.80 -16.68
N GLN A 350 3.19 -13.45 -17.85
CA GLN A 350 2.37 -12.95 -18.96
C GLN A 350 1.72 -14.12 -19.71
N GLN A 351 0.50 -13.94 -20.22
CA GLN A 351 -0.20 -14.98 -20.98
C GLN A 351 0.64 -15.54 -22.13
N ARG A 352 1.34 -14.64 -22.85
CA ARG A 352 2.20 -15.00 -23.97
C ARG A 352 3.27 -16.03 -23.59
N SER A 353 3.87 -15.89 -22.41
CA SER A 353 4.91 -16.81 -21.92
C SER A 353 4.38 -18.21 -21.61
N LEU A 354 3.07 -18.34 -21.33
CA LEU A 354 2.41 -19.64 -21.20
C LEU A 354 2.04 -20.24 -22.56
N ILE A 355 1.57 -19.41 -23.51
CA ILE A 355 1.17 -19.88 -24.86
C ILE A 355 2.38 -20.32 -25.70
N GLU A 356 3.51 -19.62 -25.58
CA GLU A 356 4.74 -19.93 -26.32
C GLU A 356 5.62 -20.98 -25.62
N ASP A 357 5.10 -21.65 -24.59
CA ASP A 357 5.82 -22.63 -23.78
C ASP A 357 7.16 -22.10 -23.20
N ASN A 358 7.24 -20.79 -22.93
CA ASN A 358 8.38 -20.20 -22.23
C ASN A 358 8.40 -20.60 -20.75
N ILE A 359 7.24 -20.95 -20.20
CA ILE A 359 7.06 -21.57 -18.88
C ILE A 359 6.03 -22.69 -18.98
N CYS A 360 6.40 -23.91 -18.57
CA CYS A 360 5.50 -25.06 -18.51
C CYS A 360 4.95 -25.28 -17.10
N LEU A 361 3.64 -25.13 -16.91
CA LEU A 361 2.98 -25.33 -15.60
C LEU A 361 3.08 -26.77 -15.08
N GLY A 362 3.16 -27.76 -15.99
CA GLY A 362 3.34 -29.17 -15.62
C GLY A 362 4.66 -29.46 -14.88
N SER A 363 5.64 -28.55 -14.97
CA SER A 363 6.93 -28.64 -14.26
C SER A 363 6.91 -28.04 -12.85
N CYS A 364 5.74 -27.59 -12.36
CA CYS A 364 5.60 -26.85 -11.11
C CYS A 364 4.61 -27.54 -10.15
N PRO A 365 4.97 -28.72 -9.59
CA PRO A 365 4.03 -29.53 -8.80
C PRO A 365 3.60 -28.90 -7.48
N SER A 366 4.33 -27.91 -6.97
CA SER A 366 4.03 -27.22 -5.70
C SER A 366 3.26 -25.91 -5.89
N LEU A 367 2.84 -25.58 -7.11
CA LEU A 367 2.28 -24.27 -7.44
C LEU A 367 0.91 -24.08 -6.78
N LYS A 368 0.79 -23.08 -5.90
CA LYS A 368 -0.44 -22.74 -5.17
C LYS A 368 -1.12 -21.48 -5.69
N LYS A 369 -0.34 -20.53 -6.21
CA LYS A 369 -0.84 -19.25 -6.73
C LYS A 369 -0.28 -18.97 -8.11
N ILE A 370 -1.15 -18.61 -9.04
CA ILE A 370 -0.77 -18.08 -10.35
C ILE A 370 -1.49 -16.77 -10.66
N VAL A 371 -0.76 -15.81 -11.24
CA VAL A 371 -1.32 -14.57 -11.78
C VAL A 371 -0.88 -14.44 -13.23
N ILE A 372 -1.84 -14.44 -14.15
CA ILE A 372 -1.63 -14.35 -15.59
C ILE A 372 -1.97 -12.94 -16.04
N GLY A 373 -0.95 -12.19 -16.42
CA GLY A 373 -1.02 -10.83 -16.90
C GLY A 373 -1.23 -10.72 -18.40
N ASN A 374 -1.65 -9.54 -18.87
CA ASN A 374 -1.63 -9.17 -20.29
C ASN A 374 -2.28 -10.22 -21.20
N CYS A 375 -3.48 -10.70 -20.84
CA CYS A 375 -4.18 -11.70 -21.64
C CYS A 375 -4.86 -11.03 -22.83
N PHE A 376 -4.35 -11.29 -24.03
CA PHE A 376 -4.84 -10.72 -25.29
C PHE A 376 -5.50 -11.75 -26.21
N LYS A 377 -5.24 -13.05 -26.00
CA LYS A 377 -5.69 -14.14 -26.87
C LYS A 377 -6.54 -15.14 -26.09
N PRO A 378 -7.36 -15.98 -26.75
CA PRO A 378 -7.98 -17.13 -26.11
C PRO A 378 -6.92 -18.00 -25.42
N MET A 379 -7.15 -18.37 -24.16
CA MET A 379 -6.24 -19.26 -23.46
C MET A 379 -6.44 -20.68 -24.01
N PRO A 380 -5.41 -21.31 -24.62
CA PRO A 380 -5.58 -22.60 -25.27
C PRO A 380 -5.85 -23.71 -24.24
N SER A 381 -6.61 -24.73 -24.64
CA SER A 381 -7.01 -25.86 -23.79
C SER A 381 -5.85 -26.74 -23.30
N ASN A 382 -4.66 -26.60 -23.88
CA ASN A 382 -3.44 -27.30 -23.41
C ASN A 382 -2.84 -26.67 -22.14
N ILE A 383 -3.27 -25.47 -21.72
CA ILE A 383 -2.86 -24.88 -20.44
C ILE A 383 -3.66 -25.54 -19.32
N ILE A 384 -3.10 -26.62 -18.78
CA ILE A 384 -3.67 -27.38 -17.67
C ILE A 384 -3.11 -26.80 -16.36
N PHE A 385 -4.01 -26.27 -15.53
CA PHE A 385 -3.66 -25.83 -14.18
C PHE A 385 -3.39 -27.02 -13.26
N PRO A 386 -2.25 -27.06 -12.54
CA PRO A 386 -2.03 -28.04 -11.48
C PRO A 386 -3.16 -28.07 -10.46
N SER A 387 -3.52 -29.27 -10.00
CA SER A 387 -4.55 -29.50 -8.99
C SER A 387 -4.19 -28.97 -7.60
N THR A 388 -2.96 -28.46 -7.42
CA THR A 388 -2.50 -27.78 -6.20
C THR A 388 -2.82 -26.29 -6.18
N ILE A 389 -3.30 -25.71 -7.28
CA ILE A 389 -3.57 -24.27 -7.36
C ILE A 389 -4.79 -23.92 -6.53
N GLU A 390 -4.59 -23.03 -5.56
CA GLU A 390 -5.62 -22.49 -4.66
C GLU A 390 -6.04 -21.07 -5.06
N ARG A 391 -5.19 -20.34 -5.80
CA ARG A 391 -5.40 -18.92 -6.14
C ARG A 391 -5.05 -18.62 -7.60
N ILE A 392 -5.99 -18.05 -8.35
CA ILE A 392 -5.80 -17.62 -9.74
C ILE A 392 -6.14 -16.14 -9.88
N GLY A 393 -5.24 -15.36 -10.50
CA GLY A 393 -5.49 -14.01 -10.98
C GLY A 393 -5.32 -13.94 -12.49
N ILE A 394 -6.23 -13.27 -13.20
CA ILE A 394 -6.22 -13.10 -14.66
C ILE A 394 -6.46 -11.63 -14.99
N ASP A 395 -5.54 -11.03 -15.74
CA ASP A 395 -5.64 -9.70 -16.32
C ASP A 395 -5.96 -9.78 -17.82
N LYS A 396 -7.17 -9.36 -18.21
CA LYS A 396 -7.64 -9.33 -19.60
C LYS A 396 -7.41 -7.94 -20.21
N GLN A 397 -6.59 -7.88 -21.25
CA GLN A 397 -6.31 -6.62 -21.97
C GLN A 397 -6.83 -6.64 -23.41
N CYS A 398 -7.81 -7.51 -23.73
CA CYS A 398 -8.41 -7.55 -25.06
C CYS A 398 -9.47 -6.45 -25.23
N GLU A 399 -9.29 -5.60 -26.25
CA GLU A 399 -10.23 -4.51 -26.60
C GLU A 399 -11.54 -5.02 -27.22
N GLN A 400 -11.54 -6.23 -27.78
CA GLN A 400 -12.69 -6.85 -28.43
C GLN A 400 -13.34 -7.91 -27.52
N GLU A 401 -14.55 -8.33 -27.88
CA GLU A 401 -15.30 -9.43 -27.25
C GLU A 401 -14.62 -10.79 -27.49
N CYS A 402 -13.40 -10.95 -27.00
CA CYS A 402 -12.66 -12.20 -27.04
C CYS A 402 -12.95 -13.01 -25.77
N THR A 403 -13.38 -14.24 -25.97
CA THR A 403 -13.58 -15.24 -24.93
C THR A 403 -12.24 -15.87 -24.54
N ILE A 404 -11.58 -15.31 -23.52
CA ILE A 404 -10.25 -15.76 -23.08
C ILE A 404 -10.34 -17.07 -22.29
N LEU A 405 -11.40 -17.22 -21.50
CA LEU A 405 -11.63 -18.26 -20.51
C LEU A 405 -12.59 -19.34 -21.00
N GLY A 406 -13.12 -19.24 -22.22
CA GLY A 406 -14.12 -20.19 -22.75
C GLY A 406 -13.69 -21.66 -22.74
N GLN A 407 -12.38 -21.95 -22.80
CA GLN A 407 -11.82 -23.31 -22.76
C GLN A 407 -11.16 -23.66 -21.42
N VAL A 408 -11.16 -22.74 -20.45
CA VAL A 408 -10.39 -22.89 -19.22
C VAL A 408 -11.16 -23.74 -18.22
N VAL A 409 -10.51 -24.80 -17.75
CA VAL A 409 -11.02 -25.63 -16.65
C VAL A 409 -10.29 -25.24 -15.38
N PHE A 410 -11.03 -24.65 -14.43
CA PHE A 410 -10.49 -24.32 -13.12
C PHE A 410 -10.33 -25.57 -12.24
N PRO A 411 -9.24 -25.68 -11.47
CA PRO A 411 -9.03 -26.83 -10.61
C PRO A 411 -10.02 -26.81 -9.42
N PRO A 412 -10.47 -27.98 -8.91
CA PRO A 412 -11.42 -28.07 -7.80
C PRO A 412 -10.84 -27.60 -6.45
N SER A 413 -9.54 -27.37 -6.36
CA SER A 413 -8.85 -26.78 -5.20
C SER A 413 -8.93 -25.25 -5.15
N LEU A 414 -9.46 -24.61 -6.18
CA LEU A 414 -9.44 -23.16 -6.32
C LEU A 414 -10.33 -22.50 -5.25
N THR A 415 -9.72 -21.70 -4.37
CA THR A 415 -10.43 -20.97 -3.31
C THR A 415 -10.50 -19.47 -3.57
N HIS A 416 -9.60 -18.92 -4.40
CA HIS A 416 -9.57 -17.50 -4.75
C HIS A 416 -9.46 -17.30 -6.26
N LEU A 417 -10.36 -16.52 -6.83
CA LEU A 417 -10.35 -16.16 -8.25
C LEU A 417 -10.42 -14.64 -8.39
N THR A 418 -9.52 -14.09 -9.19
CA THR A 418 -9.52 -12.68 -9.58
C THR A 418 -9.49 -12.59 -11.11
N ILE A 419 -10.49 -11.95 -11.70
CA ILE A 419 -10.57 -11.69 -13.14
C ILE A 419 -10.82 -10.19 -13.30
N PHE A 420 -9.87 -9.48 -13.90
CA PHE A 420 -9.99 -8.06 -14.19
C PHE A 420 -9.63 -7.80 -15.64
N GLY A 421 -10.08 -6.67 -16.18
CA GLY A 421 -9.76 -6.31 -17.56
C GLY A 421 -10.95 -5.84 -18.41
N MET A 422 -10.66 -5.33 -19.60
CA MET A 422 -11.71 -4.81 -20.49
C MET A 422 -12.60 -5.93 -21.02
N SER A 423 -13.92 -5.69 -21.01
CA SER A 423 -14.95 -6.60 -21.54
C SER A 423 -14.84 -8.06 -21.06
N CYS A 424 -14.76 -8.27 -19.75
CA CYS A 424 -14.68 -9.62 -19.17
C CYS A 424 -15.97 -10.42 -19.44
N GLU A 425 -15.80 -11.67 -19.87
CA GLU A 425 -16.90 -12.61 -20.03
C GLU A 425 -17.37 -13.15 -18.69
N SER A 426 -18.65 -13.54 -18.61
CA SER A 426 -19.18 -14.25 -17.46
C SER A 426 -18.64 -15.67 -17.43
N VAL A 427 -17.90 -16.01 -16.37
CA VAL A 427 -17.43 -17.38 -16.14
C VAL A 427 -18.63 -18.26 -15.76
N GLN A 428 -19.05 -19.13 -16.68
CA GLN A 428 -20.26 -19.95 -16.49
C GLN A 428 -20.09 -21.05 -15.43
N LYS A 429 -18.87 -21.55 -15.21
CA LYS A 429 -18.59 -22.68 -14.31
C LYS A 429 -17.52 -22.31 -13.30
N LEU A 430 -17.95 -21.67 -12.20
CA LEU A 430 -17.11 -21.44 -11.04
C LEU A 430 -17.08 -22.72 -10.16
N PRO A 431 -15.92 -23.09 -9.59
CA PRO A 431 -15.85 -24.23 -8.69
C PRO A 431 -16.55 -23.92 -7.36
N GLU A 432 -17.23 -24.91 -6.77
CA GLU A 432 -17.95 -24.76 -5.49
C GLU A 432 -17.02 -24.42 -4.31
N SER A 433 -15.73 -24.79 -4.40
CA SER A 433 -14.70 -24.48 -3.40
C SER A 433 -14.34 -23.00 -3.27
N LEU A 434 -14.90 -22.13 -4.13
CA LEU A 434 -14.50 -20.73 -4.22
C LEU A 434 -15.00 -19.93 -3.01
N VAL A 435 -14.06 -19.39 -2.23
CA VAL A 435 -14.33 -18.59 -1.02
C VAL A 435 -14.25 -17.08 -1.31
N ASN A 436 -13.44 -16.69 -2.29
CA ASN A 436 -13.23 -15.28 -2.66
C ASN A 436 -13.26 -15.10 -4.19
N LEU A 437 -14.18 -14.26 -4.65
CA LEU A 437 -14.35 -13.91 -6.06
C LEU A 437 -14.15 -12.40 -6.23
N LYS A 438 -13.21 -12.03 -7.08
CA LYS A 438 -13.05 -10.68 -7.60
C LYS A 438 -13.25 -10.72 -9.12
N GLN A 439 -14.26 -10.03 -9.63
CA GLN A 439 -14.59 -10.08 -11.05
C GLN A 439 -15.02 -8.72 -11.59
N MET A 440 -14.50 -8.37 -12.76
CA MET A 440 -15.05 -7.30 -13.59
C MET A 440 -16.26 -7.83 -14.38
N ILE A 441 -17.41 -7.19 -14.23
CA ILE A 441 -18.69 -7.63 -14.78
C ILE A 441 -19.28 -6.61 -15.74
N ASN A 442 -19.90 -7.11 -16.80
CA ASN A 442 -20.76 -6.34 -17.71
C ASN A 442 -22.25 -6.59 -17.43
N GLN A 443 -22.57 -7.70 -16.77
CA GLN A 443 -23.92 -8.11 -16.39
C GLN A 443 -23.86 -8.77 -15.00
N SER A 444 -24.97 -8.77 -14.28
CA SER A 444 -25.05 -9.47 -12.99
C SER A 444 -24.71 -10.96 -13.15
N PRO A 445 -23.93 -11.54 -12.22
CA PRO A 445 -23.67 -12.98 -12.26
C PRO A 445 -24.98 -13.76 -12.09
N GLU A 446 -25.18 -14.84 -12.85
CA GLU A 446 -26.41 -15.64 -12.76
C GLU A 446 -26.46 -16.48 -11.47
N SER A 447 -25.31 -17.00 -11.04
CA SER A 447 -25.16 -17.79 -9.82
C SER A 447 -23.82 -17.52 -9.16
N LEU A 448 -23.75 -17.76 -7.85
CA LEU A 448 -22.54 -17.61 -7.04
C LEU A 448 -22.29 -18.93 -6.29
N PRO A 449 -21.02 -19.35 -6.13
CA PRO A 449 -20.67 -20.55 -5.37
C PRO A 449 -21.21 -20.50 -3.94
N ARG A 450 -21.66 -21.65 -3.41
CA ARG A 450 -22.34 -21.71 -2.11
C ARG A 450 -21.44 -21.29 -0.94
N ASP A 451 -20.15 -21.57 -1.03
CA ASP A 451 -19.16 -21.32 0.02
C ASP A 451 -18.48 -19.94 -0.06
N LEU A 452 -18.96 -19.07 -0.97
CA LEU A 452 -18.40 -17.75 -1.17
C LEU A 452 -18.58 -16.86 0.06
N LYS A 453 -17.47 -16.33 0.60
CA LYS A 453 -17.43 -15.41 1.73
C LYS A 453 -17.15 -13.96 1.35
N LYS A 454 -16.45 -13.76 0.24
CA LYS A 454 -16.08 -12.42 -0.26
C LYS A 454 -16.38 -12.30 -1.74
N LEU A 455 -17.12 -11.25 -2.09
CA LEU A 455 -17.44 -10.87 -3.46
C LEU A 455 -16.95 -9.44 -3.71
N MET A 456 -16.10 -9.26 -4.71
CA MET A 456 -15.65 -7.96 -5.20
C MET A 456 -16.06 -7.82 -6.67
N LEU A 457 -16.91 -6.83 -6.95
CA LEU A 457 -17.39 -6.57 -8.30
C LEU A 457 -16.83 -5.24 -8.81
N GLU A 458 -16.32 -5.28 -10.03
CA GLU A 458 -15.90 -4.10 -10.78
C GLU A 458 -16.80 -3.97 -12.02
N VAL A 459 -17.18 -2.77 -12.43
CA VAL A 459 -18.01 -2.58 -13.64
C VAL A 459 -17.18 -1.87 -14.69
N GLU A 460 -17.24 -2.35 -15.93
CA GLU A 460 -16.60 -1.68 -17.05
C GLU A 460 -17.12 -0.25 -17.21
N TRP A 461 -16.21 0.73 -17.24
CA TRP A 461 -16.53 2.15 -17.36
C TRP A 461 -17.40 2.52 -18.56
N ARG A 462 -17.46 1.66 -19.58
CA ARG A 462 -18.28 1.82 -20.79
C ARG A 462 -19.62 1.08 -20.72
N ALA A 463 -19.82 0.18 -19.75
CA ALA A 463 -21.04 -0.60 -19.66
C ALA A 463 -22.19 0.27 -19.10
N PRO A 464 -23.35 0.34 -19.79
CA PRO A 464 -24.52 1.08 -19.33
C PRO A 464 -25.28 0.27 -18.27
N LEU A 465 -24.66 0.04 -17.12
CA LEU A 465 -25.34 -0.59 -15.99
C LEU A 465 -25.99 0.49 -15.13
N GLU A 466 -27.32 0.51 -15.06
CA GLU A 466 -28.08 1.45 -14.21
C GLU A 466 -28.42 0.84 -12.84
N HIS A 467 -28.58 -0.47 -12.79
CA HIS A 467 -28.97 -1.21 -11.59
C HIS A 467 -28.10 -2.44 -11.41
N LEU A 468 -27.63 -2.67 -10.18
CA LEU A 468 -26.92 -3.89 -9.82
C LEU A 468 -27.85 -4.75 -8.98
N GLU A 469 -28.33 -5.84 -9.58
CA GLU A 469 -29.10 -6.85 -8.89
C GLU A 469 -28.17 -8.01 -8.52
N LEU A 470 -28.01 -8.26 -7.22
CA LEU A 470 -27.36 -9.46 -6.73
C LEU A 470 -28.30 -10.67 -6.94
N PRO A 471 -27.77 -11.87 -7.20
CA PRO A 471 -28.58 -13.08 -7.31
C PRO A 471 -29.53 -13.25 -6.14
N SER A 472 -30.76 -13.69 -6.41
CA SER A 472 -31.77 -13.92 -5.38
C SER A 472 -31.29 -14.94 -4.34
N SER A 473 -30.55 -15.95 -4.78
CA SER A 473 -29.86 -16.95 -3.95
C SER A 473 -28.44 -16.51 -3.59
N CYS A 474 -28.30 -15.39 -2.86
CA CYS A 474 -27.00 -15.01 -2.31
C CYS A 474 -26.43 -16.12 -1.40
N PRO A 475 -25.13 -16.43 -1.50
CA PRO A 475 -24.49 -17.42 -0.64
C PRO A 475 -24.70 -17.10 0.85
N PRO A 476 -25.09 -18.08 1.68
CA PRO A 476 -25.42 -17.84 3.09
C PRO A 476 -24.22 -17.40 3.93
N ASN A 477 -23.00 -17.61 3.42
CA ASN A 477 -21.74 -17.27 4.09
C ASN A 477 -21.11 -15.97 3.57
N LEU A 478 -21.81 -15.20 2.71
CA LEU A 478 -21.25 -13.98 2.13
C LEU A 478 -21.15 -12.88 3.19
N GLU A 479 -19.93 -12.55 3.64
CA GLU A 479 -19.65 -11.56 4.68
C GLU A 479 -19.10 -10.25 4.14
N THR A 480 -18.45 -10.26 2.97
CA THR A 480 -17.83 -9.08 2.36
C THR A 480 -18.38 -8.83 0.96
N LEU A 481 -18.88 -7.61 0.73
CA LEU A 481 -19.32 -7.12 -0.57
C LEU A 481 -18.57 -5.82 -0.90
N ASP A 482 -17.67 -5.90 -1.88
CA ASP A 482 -16.84 -4.77 -2.31
C ASP A 482 -17.21 -4.31 -3.72
N LEU A 483 -17.71 -3.08 -3.81
CA LEU A 483 -18.20 -2.43 -5.02
C LEU A 483 -17.44 -1.11 -5.30
N LEU A 484 -16.23 -0.94 -4.78
CA LEU A 484 -15.46 0.33 -4.89
C LEU A 484 -15.04 0.69 -6.32
N GLN A 485 -15.05 -0.29 -7.22
CA GLN A 485 -14.67 -0.11 -8.62
C GLN A 485 -15.88 0.00 -9.55
N ILE A 486 -17.09 0.03 -8.99
CA ILE A 486 -18.32 0.25 -9.75
C ILE A 486 -18.48 1.75 -10.02
N LYS A 487 -18.12 2.17 -11.23
CA LYS A 487 -18.31 3.56 -11.69
C LYS A 487 -19.77 3.79 -12.09
N GLY A 488 -20.25 5.03 -11.94
CA GLY A 488 -21.59 5.44 -12.37
C GLY A 488 -22.67 5.46 -11.26
N ASN A 489 -23.89 5.84 -11.67
CA ASN A 489 -25.04 6.05 -10.79
C ASN A 489 -25.81 4.76 -10.47
N ILE A 490 -25.10 3.64 -10.33
CA ILE A 490 -25.72 2.33 -10.09
C ILE A 490 -26.40 2.28 -8.73
N THR A 491 -27.69 1.98 -8.65
CA THR A 491 -28.36 1.75 -7.37
C THR A 491 -28.22 0.30 -6.92
N ILE A 492 -28.13 0.08 -5.61
CA ILE A 492 -28.08 -1.25 -4.99
C ILE A 492 -29.42 -1.48 -4.29
N ASN A 493 -30.22 -2.41 -4.81
CA ASN A 493 -31.60 -2.62 -4.35
C ASN A 493 -31.68 -3.40 -3.02
N LYS A 494 -30.80 -4.40 -2.83
CA LYS A 494 -30.82 -5.25 -1.63
C LYS A 494 -29.42 -5.69 -1.24
N ILE A 495 -29.04 -5.42 0.01
CA ILE A 495 -27.79 -5.90 0.59
C ILE A 495 -28.11 -7.15 1.43
N PRO A 496 -27.42 -8.28 1.22
CA PRO A 496 -27.67 -9.50 2.00
C PRO A 496 -27.48 -9.25 3.51
N PRO A 497 -28.34 -9.83 4.37
CA PRO A 497 -28.25 -9.59 5.82
C PRO A 497 -26.97 -10.12 6.46
N THR A 498 -26.23 -10.98 5.75
CA THR A 498 -24.97 -11.59 6.17
C THR A 498 -23.76 -10.66 6.02
N ILE A 499 -23.88 -9.55 5.28
CA ILE A 499 -22.77 -8.63 5.02
C ILE A 499 -22.31 -7.94 6.31
N LYS A 500 -21.00 -8.07 6.59
CA LYS A 500 -20.27 -7.40 7.68
C LYS A 500 -19.42 -6.25 7.17
N TYR A 501 -18.84 -6.43 5.98
CA TYR A 501 -17.93 -5.49 5.32
C TYR A 501 -18.53 -5.05 3.99
N LEU A 502 -18.98 -3.80 3.92
CA LEU A 502 -19.55 -3.22 2.71
C LEU A 502 -18.60 -2.16 2.16
N SER A 503 -18.34 -2.19 0.85
CA SER A 503 -17.58 -1.14 0.18
C SER A 503 -18.34 -0.63 -1.04
N ILE A 504 -18.54 0.69 -1.16
CA ILE A 504 -19.39 1.31 -2.21
C ILE A 504 -18.78 2.59 -2.77
N VAL A 505 -19.11 2.90 -4.02
CA VAL A 505 -18.83 4.22 -4.61
C VAL A 505 -20.03 5.14 -4.43
N LEU A 506 -19.81 6.38 -3.98
CA LEU A 506 -20.82 7.43 -4.01
C LEU A 506 -20.56 8.35 -5.22
N PRO A 507 -21.45 8.33 -6.23
CA PRO A 507 -21.24 9.13 -7.43
C PRO A 507 -21.54 10.62 -7.17
N THR A 508 -20.84 11.48 -7.90
CA THR A 508 -21.17 12.91 -7.99
C THR A 508 -22.41 13.09 -8.86
N LYS A 509 -23.45 13.72 -8.32
CA LYS A 509 -24.52 14.28 -9.17
C LYS A 509 -23.93 15.47 -9.93
N LEU A 510 -23.64 15.29 -11.22
CA LEU A 510 -23.02 16.32 -12.07
C LEU A 510 -23.91 17.56 -12.29
N ASN A 511 -25.19 17.51 -11.94
CA ASN A 511 -26.14 18.61 -12.19
C ASN A 511 -26.12 19.72 -11.12
N ILE A 512 -25.11 19.76 -10.28
CA ILE A 512 -24.97 20.76 -9.23
C ILE A 512 -24.35 22.01 -9.86
N GLY A 513 -25.06 23.14 -9.83
CA GLY A 513 -24.60 24.40 -10.40
C GLY A 513 -23.17 24.74 -9.93
N LEU A 514 -22.40 25.39 -10.81
CA LEU A 514 -20.93 25.61 -10.74
C LEU A 514 -20.36 26.10 -9.39
N ASN A 515 -21.17 26.49 -8.42
CA ASN A 515 -20.73 27.13 -7.18
C ASN A 515 -21.16 26.41 -5.89
N THR A 516 -21.68 25.17 -5.96
CA THR A 516 -22.14 24.46 -4.76
C THR A 516 -21.32 23.20 -4.48
N SER A 517 -20.93 23.01 -3.22
CA SER A 517 -20.11 21.87 -2.79
C SER A 517 -20.95 20.59 -2.90
N PRO A 518 -20.46 19.53 -3.57
CA PRO A 518 -21.22 18.30 -3.74
C PRO A 518 -21.47 17.64 -2.38
N VAL A 519 -22.75 17.31 -2.12
CA VAL A 519 -23.17 16.58 -0.93
C VAL A 519 -23.28 15.09 -1.24
N TYR A 520 -22.45 14.29 -0.59
CA TYR A 520 -22.45 12.84 -0.69
C TYR A 520 -23.23 12.24 0.47
N SER A 521 -24.04 11.25 0.13
CA SER A 521 -25.00 10.65 1.05
C SER A 521 -25.13 9.17 0.69
N ILE A 522 -25.15 8.30 1.69
CA ILE A 522 -25.26 6.84 1.46
C ILE A 522 -26.65 6.45 0.94
N SER A 523 -27.69 7.22 1.27
CA SER A 523 -29.05 7.00 0.77
C SER A 523 -29.22 7.31 -0.72
N SER A 524 -28.23 7.93 -1.36
CA SER A 524 -28.26 8.12 -2.82
C SER A 524 -27.96 6.82 -3.58
N LYS A 525 -27.28 5.86 -2.93
CA LYS A 525 -26.82 4.61 -3.54
C LYS A 525 -27.64 3.40 -3.09
N ILE A 526 -28.12 3.44 -1.85
CA ILE A 526 -28.85 2.35 -1.20
C ILE A 526 -30.31 2.77 -1.08
N THR A 527 -31.17 2.16 -1.87
CA THR A 527 -32.61 2.39 -1.82
C THR A 527 -33.20 1.51 -0.71
N SER A 528 -33.72 2.12 0.35
CA SER A 528 -34.45 1.41 1.41
C SER A 528 -35.83 1.01 0.88
N ILE A 529 -35.94 -0.13 0.20
CA ILE A 529 -37.21 -0.57 -0.39
C ILE A 529 -38.10 -1.26 0.66
N ASP A 530 -37.51 -1.83 1.71
CA ASP A 530 -38.26 -2.61 2.70
C ASP A 530 -38.65 -1.75 3.92
N ILE A 531 -39.92 -1.34 3.97
CA ILE A 531 -40.51 -0.54 5.07
C ILE A 531 -40.36 -1.26 6.42
N THR A 532 -40.12 -2.56 6.40
CA THR A 532 -40.00 -3.38 7.61
C THR A 532 -38.66 -3.23 8.34
N GLN A 533 -37.60 -2.72 7.68
CA GLN A 533 -36.30 -2.53 8.32
C GLN A 533 -36.02 -1.05 8.64
N PRO A 534 -35.85 -0.68 9.93
CA PRO A 534 -35.58 0.71 10.32
C PRO A 534 -34.17 1.19 9.96
N GLN A 535 -33.25 0.28 9.61
CA GLN A 535 -31.86 0.58 9.26
C GLN A 535 -31.63 0.48 7.75
N TRP A 536 -30.77 1.34 7.21
CA TRP A 536 -30.44 1.33 5.77
C TRP A 536 -29.45 0.23 5.39
N LEU A 537 -28.69 -0.26 6.36
CA LEU A 537 -27.76 -1.36 6.20
C LEU A 537 -28.17 -2.52 7.10
N PRO A 538 -27.86 -3.77 6.72
CA PRO A 538 -28.00 -4.91 7.61
C PRO A 538 -27.36 -4.66 8.98
N GLN A 539 -27.98 -5.16 10.05
CA GLN A 539 -27.47 -5.00 11.41
C GLN A 539 -26.04 -5.52 11.60
N ASN A 540 -25.64 -6.51 10.80
CA ASN A 540 -24.31 -7.10 10.80
C ASN A 540 -23.24 -6.21 10.16
N THR A 541 -23.64 -5.19 9.38
CA THR A 541 -22.71 -4.29 8.68
C THR A 541 -22.02 -3.39 9.69
N THR A 542 -20.78 -3.73 10.02
CA THR A 542 -19.96 -2.99 11.00
C THR A 542 -18.87 -2.16 10.34
N HIS A 543 -18.50 -2.49 9.10
CA HIS A 543 -17.47 -1.80 8.34
C HIS A 543 -18.06 -1.27 7.04
N LEU A 544 -17.85 0.03 6.80
CA LEU A 544 -18.28 0.70 5.59
C LEU A 544 -17.08 1.42 4.96
N THR A 545 -16.73 1.03 3.73
CA THR A 545 -15.74 1.74 2.92
C THR A 545 -16.45 2.49 1.80
N ILE A 546 -16.16 3.77 1.67
CA ILE A 546 -16.78 4.65 0.70
C ILE A 546 -15.68 5.18 -0.21
N ASN A 547 -15.83 5.02 -1.51
CA ASN A 547 -15.02 5.74 -2.48
C ASN A 547 -15.82 6.91 -3.05
N VAL A 548 -15.31 8.11 -2.89
CA VAL A 548 -15.90 9.32 -3.43
C VAL A 548 -15.13 9.70 -4.68
N ASN A 549 -15.57 9.16 -5.81
CA ASN A 549 -14.97 9.43 -7.11
C ASN A 549 -15.27 10.86 -7.57
N ASN A 550 -14.32 11.46 -8.30
CA ASN A 550 -14.47 12.78 -8.96
C ASN A 550 -14.73 13.95 -8.00
N ALA A 551 -14.00 13.98 -6.89
CA ALA A 551 -13.86 15.18 -6.09
C ALA A 551 -13.37 16.36 -6.96
N THR A 552 -14.21 17.37 -7.11
CA THR A 552 -13.92 18.61 -7.86
C THR A 552 -12.98 19.53 -7.05
N LYS A 553 -12.68 20.73 -7.56
CA LYS A 553 -11.93 21.77 -6.81
C LYS A 553 -12.61 22.21 -5.50
N TYR A 554 -13.86 21.79 -5.25
CA TYR A 554 -14.63 22.20 -4.09
C TYR A 554 -14.47 21.23 -2.92
N PRO A 555 -14.63 21.70 -1.66
CA PRO A 555 -14.70 20.82 -0.52
C PRO A 555 -15.79 19.76 -0.68
N LEU A 556 -15.48 18.55 -0.27
CA LEU A 556 -16.43 17.43 -0.26
C LEU A 556 -17.24 17.48 1.03
N LEU A 557 -18.57 17.41 0.91
CA LEU A 557 -19.47 17.34 2.07
C LEU A 557 -20.10 15.95 2.15
N PHE A 558 -19.71 15.14 3.14
CA PHE A 558 -20.25 13.81 3.35
C PHE A 558 -21.22 13.79 4.55
N ARG A 559 -22.45 13.29 4.36
CA ARG A 559 -23.50 13.17 5.40
C ARG A 559 -23.15 12.09 6.44
N LEU A 560 -22.31 12.45 7.40
CA LEU A 560 -21.88 11.55 8.48
C LEU A 560 -23.02 11.16 9.42
N ASP A 561 -24.00 12.06 9.62
CA ASP A 561 -25.19 11.77 10.45
C ASP A 561 -25.95 10.53 9.97
N GLN A 562 -25.92 10.25 8.67
CA GLN A 562 -26.58 9.07 8.11
C GLN A 562 -25.93 7.77 8.55
N VAL A 563 -24.60 7.73 8.59
CA VAL A 563 -23.84 6.58 9.10
C VAL A 563 -24.10 6.40 10.59
N ILE A 564 -24.08 7.51 11.35
CA ILE A 564 -24.31 7.48 12.80
C ILE A 564 -25.71 6.96 13.14
N ASN A 565 -26.74 7.52 12.50
CA ASN A 565 -28.14 7.35 12.90
C ASN A 565 -28.85 6.15 12.24
N HIS A 566 -28.46 5.76 11.02
CA HIS A 566 -29.22 4.78 10.23
C HIS A 566 -28.48 3.46 10.01
N THR A 567 -27.33 3.25 10.67
CA THR A 567 -26.51 2.05 10.50
C THR A 567 -25.89 1.59 11.83
N ASN A 568 -25.35 0.38 11.85
CA ASN A 568 -24.52 -0.15 12.94
C ASN A 568 -23.01 -0.04 12.66
N VAL A 569 -22.61 0.77 11.67
CA VAL A 569 -21.21 0.93 11.28
C VAL A 569 -20.40 1.46 12.46
N ARG A 570 -19.27 0.79 12.73
CA ARG A 570 -18.26 1.15 13.73
C ARG A 570 -16.99 1.66 13.07
N TYR A 571 -16.68 1.16 11.88
CA TYR A 571 -15.49 1.56 11.13
C TYR A 571 -15.91 2.13 9.77
N LEU A 572 -15.62 3.41 9.55
CA LEU A 572 -15.93 4.12 8.32
C LEU A 572 -14.62 4.48 7.62
N SER A 573 -14.37 3.92 6.45
CA SER A 573 -13.25 4.32 5.60
C SER A 573 -13.75 5.17 4.44
N ILE A 574 -13.14 6.31 4.18
CA ILE A 574 -13.48 7.19 3.06
C ILE A 574 -12.23 7.36 2.19
N SER A 575 -12.29 6.82 0.99
CA SER A 575 -11.32 7.03 -0.08
C SER A 575 -11.73 8.26 -0.89
N ILE A 576 -10.86 9.24 -0.94
CA ILE A 576 -10.92 10.38 -1.85
C ILE A 576 -9.68 10.33 -2.75
N SER A 577 -9.65 11.09 -3.85
CA SER A 577 -8.57 11.02 -4.86
C SER A 577 -7.16 11.15 -4.28
N THR A 578 -7.00 11.96 -3.23
CA THR A 578 -5.70 12.25 -2.61
C THR A 578 -5.46 11.57 -1.27
N ALA A 579 -6.49 10.96 -0.66
CA ALA A 579 -6.43 10.48 0.71
C ALA A 579 -7.30 9.26 1.00
N PHE A 580 -6.90 8.51 2.01
CA PHE A 580 -7.67 7.41 2.56
C PHE A 580 -7.83 7.61 4.08
N LEU A 581 -8.99 8.16 4.46
CA LEU A 581 -9.37 8.49 5.82
C LEU A 581 -10.06 7.29 6.47
N GLN A 582 -9.69 6.95 7.71
CA GLN A 582 -10.28 5.81 8.41
C GLN A 582 -10.76 6.25 9.78
N PHE A 583 -12.07 6.20 10.01
CA PHE A 583 -12.73 6.64 11.24
C PHE A 583 -13.22 5.45 12.07
N SER A 584 -13.01 5.53 13.38
CA SER A 584 -13.75 4.75 14.38
C SER A 584 -14.93 5.59 14.88
N ILE A 585 -16.11 4.97 14.96
CA ILE A 585 -17.37 5.57 15.39
C ILE A 585 -17.89 4.78 16.58
N GLN A 586 -17.88 5.41 17.76
CA GLN A 586 -18.39 4.83 18.99
C GLN A 586 -19.59 5.63 19.52
N ARG A 587 -20.75 4.99 19.53
CA ARG A 587 -21.99 5.53 20.12
C ARG A 587 -21.88 5.40 21.65
N LEU A 588 -21.91 6.52 22.36
CA LEU A 588 -21.71 6.58 23.82
C LEU A 588 -23.02 6.45 24.61
N ASP A 589 -24.17 6.52 23.93
CA ASP A 589 -25.50 6.30 24.50
C ASP A 589 -26.44 5.64 23.48
N ALA A 590 -27.54 5.05 23.97
CA ALA A 590 -28.48 4.28 23.16
C ALA A 590 -29.28 5.12 22.14
N ASN A 591 -29.32 6.45 22.31
CA ASN A 591 -30.02 7.36 21.41
C ASN A 591 -29.09 7.99 20.37
N ASN A 592 -27.81 7.61 20.37
CA ASN A 592 -26.74 8.24 19.58
C ASN A 592 -26.57 9.74 19.86
N LEU A 593 -27.00 10.24 21.03
CA LEU A 593 -26.89 11.66 21.33
C LEU A 593 -25.42 12.12 21.38
N ASN A 594 -24.53 11.27 21.90
CA ASN A 594 -23.09 11.50 21.99
C ASN A 594 -22.35 10.39 21.26
N VAL A 595 -21.50 10.79 20.32
CA VAL A 595 -20.77 9.86 19.47
C VAL A 595 -19.31 10.29 19.40
N LEU A 596 -18.39 9.42 19.80
CA LEU A 596 -16.96 9.65 19.57
C LEU A 596 -16.63 9.24 18.14
N VAL A 597 -16.05 10.17 17.37
CA VAL A 597 -15.56 9.93 16.02
C VAL A 597 -14.07 10.26 16.00
N LEU A 598 -13.23 9.29 15.66
CA LEU A 598 -11.77 9.47 15.62
C LEU A 598 -11.19 8.89 14.33
N GLU A 599 -10.37 9.67 13.63
CA GLU A 599 -9.56 9.20 12.52
C GLU A 599 -8.36 8.42 13.07
N THR A 600 -8.27 7.14 12.72
CA THR A 600 -7.38 6.13 13.33
C THR A 600 -5.90 6.34 13.03
N LYS A 601 -5.54 7.08 11.97
CA LYS A 601 -4.15 7.35 11.59
C LYS A 601 -3.62 8.61 12.25
N THR A 602 -4.32 9.73 12.13
CA THR A 602 -3.89 11.05 12.61
C THR A 602 -4.50 11.45 13.93
N LEU A 603 -5.44 10.65 14.46
CA LEU A 603 -6.11 10.88 15.74
C LEU A 603 -6.89 12.19 15.79
N GLN A 604 -7.24 12.71 14.62
CA GLN A 604 -8.13 13.84 14.49
C GLN A 604 -9.56 13.38 14.74
N GLY A 605 -10.31 14.13 15.54
CA GLY A 605 -11.66 13.73 15.92
C GLY A 605 -12.13 14.35 17.22
N GLY A 606 -13.21 13.82 17.76
CA GLY A 606 -13.79 14.28 19.01
C GLY A 606 -15.16 13.66 19.30
N ILE A 607 -15.77 14.12 20.40
CA ILE A 607 -17.13 13.75 20.77
C ILE A 607 -18.10 14.70 20.08
N ILE A 608 -19.02 14.16 19.30
CA ILE A 608 -20.09 14.88 18.63
C ILE A 608 -21.38 14.70 19.44
N THR A 609 -21.91 15.79 19.99
CA THR A 609 -23.22 15.79 20.69
C THR A 609 -24.35 16.26 19.76
N GLN A 610 -25.12 15.35 19.18
CA GLN A 610 -26.17 15.66 18.20
C GLN A 610 -27.28 16.54 18.81
N GLN A 611 -27.87 17.44 18.02
CA GLN A 611 -29.00 18.27 18.45
C GLN A 611 -30.31 17.73 17.86
N ARG A 612 -31.32 17.56 18.72
CA ARG A 612 -32.66 17.11 18.29
C ARG A 612 -33.40 18.25 17.62
N LEU A 613 -34.02 17.97 16.48
CA LEU A 613 -34.88 18.92 15.78
C LEU A 613 -36.10 19.27 16.66
N LYS A 614 -36.31 20.56 16.93
CA LYS A 614 -37.44 21.04 17.77
C LYS A 614 -38.81 20.88 17.10
N ARG A 615 -38.86 20.74 15.77
CA ARG A 615 -40.10 20.59 15.00
C ARG A 615 -40.36 19.12 14.69
N LYS A 616 -41.24 18.49 15.48
CA LYS A 616 -41.83 17.19 15.12
C LYS A 616 -42.85 17.41 14.01
N SER A 617 -42.42 17.36 12.75
CA SER A 617 -43.40 17.01 11.71
C SER A 617 -43.71 15.52 11.87
N ILE A 618 -45.00 15.16 11.84
CA ILE A 618 -45.48 13.82 12.23
C ILE A 618 -44.94 12.70 11.32
N ASN A 619 -44.33 13.03 10.17
CA ASN A 619 -43.91 12.07 9.15
C ASN A 619 -42.39 12.02 8.86
N GLN A 620 -41.52 12.70 9.62
CA GLN A 620 -40.08 12.71 9.31
C GLN A 620 -39.27 11.73 10.18
N GLN A 621 -38.61 10.77 9.52
CA GLN A 621 -37.64 9.85 10.12
C GLN A 621 -36.35 10.53 10.61
N GLN A 622 -36.13 11.80 10.28
CA GLN A 622 -34.92 12.52 10.65
C GLN A 622 -35.10 13.22 12.01
N GLN A 623 -34.46 12.67 13.05
CA GLN A 623 -34.55 13.17 14.43
C GLN A 623 -33.52 14.27 14.77
N TYR A 624 -32.43 14.36 14.01
CA TYR A 624 -31.26 15.18 14.33
C TYR A 624 -30.88 16.12 13.19
N ASP A 625 -30.24 17.24 13.53
CA ASP A 625 -29.60 18.14 12.56
C ASP A 625 -28.52 17.38 11.75
N PRO A 626 -28.39 17.63 10.43
CA PRO A 626 -27.35 17.03 9.62
C PRO A 626 -25.94 17.29 10.15
N ILE A 627 -25.06 16.31 10.00
CA ILE A 627 -23.64 16.44 10.36
C ILE A 627 -22.85 16.11 9.10
N TYR A 628 -22.04 17.06 8.67
CA TYR A 628 -21.20 16.93 7.50
C TYR A 628 -19.75 16.72 7.92
N LEU A 629 -19.12 15.72 7.30
CA LEU A 629 -17.67 15.63 7.22
C LEU A 629 -17.24 16.42 5.97
N CYS A 630 -16.51 17.51 6.18
CA CYS A 630 -15.98 18.38 5.14
C CYS A 630 -14.51 18.03 4.87
N CYS A 631 -14.20 17.52 3.69
CA CYS A 631 -12.83 17.20 3.27
C CYS A 631 -12.35 18.23 2.24
N ASN A 632 -11.24 18.92 2.53
CA ASN A 632 -10.67 19.87 1.58
C ASN A 632 -9.72 19.13 0.62
N ILE A 633 -10.20 18.81 -0.59
CA ILE A 633 -9.41 18.07 -1.58
C ILE A 633 -8.24 18.90 -2.15
N SER A 634 -8.32 20.24 -2.07
CA SER A 634 -7.24 21.11 -2.55
C SER A 634 -6.07 21.22 -1.56
N SER A 635 -6.19 20.66 -0.35
CA SER A 635 -5.09 20.65 0.60
C SER A 635 -3.95 19.75 0.13
N THR A 636 -2.72 20.23 0.30
CA THR A 636 -1.51 19.42 0.09
C THR A 636 -1.38 18.31 1.13
N SER A 637 -2.12 18.42 2.25
CA SER A 637 -2.22 17.40 3.27
C SER A 637 -3.46 16.53 3.02
N PRO A 638 -3.31 15.22 2.79
CA PRO A 638 -4.44 14.31 2.63
C PRO A 638 -5.27 14.16 3.92
N TYR A 639 -4.85 14.77 5.01
CA TYR A 639 -5.44 14.62 6.32
C TYR A 639 -6.22 15.86 6.77
N GLU A 640 -6.38 16.90 5.94
CA GLU A 640 -7.13 18.10 6.30
C GLU A 640 -8.65 17.90 6.11
N PHE A 641 -9.36 17.65 7.21
CA PHE A 641 -10.83 17.60 7.24
C PHE A 641 -11.41 18.35 8.45
N LYS A 642 -12.70 18.75 8.34
CA LYS A 642 -13.44 19.49 9.36
C LYS A 642 -14.83 18.90 9.52
N PHE A 643 -15.34 18.87 10.75
CA PHE A 643 -16.75 18.56 11.02
C PHE A 643 -17.57 19.86 11.02
N THR A 644 -18.72 19.88 10.35
CA THR A 644 -19.61 21.05 10.31
C THR A 644 -21.09 20.63 10.47
N ARG A 645 -21.90 21.55 11.02
CA ARG A 645 -23.37 21.39 11.17
C ARG A 645 -24.20 22.29 10.25
N CYS A 646 -23.53 23.04 9.37
CA CYS A 646 -24.20 24.06 8.57
C CYS A 646 -24.92 23.44 7.37
N ASP A 647 -26.06 24.06 7.05
CA ASP A 647 -26.75 23.89 5.78
C ASP A 647 -25.82 24.35 4.64
N PRO A 648 -25.53 23.51 3.62
CA PRO A 648 -24.63 23.86 2.52
C PRO A 648 -25.00 25.15 1.77
N GLU A 649 -26.22 25.66 1.93
CA GLU A 649 -26.68 26.90 1.30
C GLU A 649 -26.21 28.19 2.03
N ILE A 650 -25.70 28.09 3.27
CA ILE A 650 -25.27 29.26 4.04
C ILE A 650 -23.75 29.43 3.91
N LYS A 651 -23.33 30.39 3.08
CA LYS A 651 -21.92 30.72 2.72
C LYS A 651 -21.00 31.15 3.88
N THR A 652 -21.38 30.98 5.13
CA THR A 652 -20.57 31.36 6.31
C THR A 652 -20.30 30.16 7.19
N THR A 653 -19.23 29.42 6.89
CA THR A 653 -18.76 28.34 7.77
C THR A 653 -18.16 28.91 9.05
N GLN A 654 -18.91 28.86 10.16
CA GLN A 654 -18.31 28.89 11.50
C GLN A 654 -17.70 27.50 11.76
N GLY A 655 -16.37 27.43 11.80
CA GLY A 655 -15.63 26.20 12.11
C GLY A 655 -15.77 25.82 13.59
N TRP A 656 -15.77 24.51 13.88
CA TRP A 656 -15.75 23.99 15.25
C TRP A 656 -14.36 24.21 15.86
N ASN A 657 -14.32 24.76 17.08
CA ASN A 657 -13.11 24.82 17.91
C ASN A 657 -12.93 23.55 18.72
#